data_AF-A0A949ABM4-F1
#
_entry.id   AF-A0A949ABM4-F1
#
_cell.length_a   1.000
_cell.length_b   1.000
_cell.length_c   1.000
_cell.angle_alpha   90.00
_cell.angle_beta   90.00
_cell.angle_gamma   90.00
#
_symmetry.space_group_name_H-M   'P 1'
#
loop_
_entity.id
_entity.type
_entity.pdbx_description
1 polymer ?
#
loop_
_entity_poly.entity_id
_entity_poly.type
_entity_poly.pdbx_seq_one_letter_code
_entity_poly.pdbx_strand_id
1 'polypeptide(L)'
;MNRTEAEQKLNQIFKLTSFYSEQWTTVDKILRGERVLLIHRTGFGKSLCYQFPATQFDGITVIFSPLIALMRDQVSYLKGLGISAECINSEQSSDENMAILDRASQNKIKILYIAPERQENIEWIETVRNFKLSLIVIDEAHCISVWGHDFRPAFKRIVDLVKLLPIHFPVLAVTATATEKVAEDITKQLKSDDISYIRGCLLRDNFKIQVVRVDREEDKLGGILDFIKNLSGTGFIYTGTRVNTDIYANFLISQGIKAIAYSAGLEGETRKEIELKLKNNEYKCVVSTNALGMGIDKKDVRFIIHTQFPQSPIHYYQEIGRAGRDGKNTDIILFYNPSDRELPDHFINTARPARNQYEKVIDALKHSQEPLGERSLVKKSNLKQTRVRVIKADLIEQGIIKEVVYGKRKKYEYQFNAPDLDFSSFEKLRKFRCAELDKMIEYIEGGTCRMKYLRNYLGDKTDISCGKCDTCLNKKVFWKNSPELELEVKKFYDNYFPALNIASEKLKLINGVAASYYGFSSIGTVIHKCKYERGGYFPDSLLKQALRAYRKYFQDIKFDLVVFVPPTESKDLVGNFAERISVVLKIPISHNLCKAKETKPQKVFQNSWNKKENVDEAFDYKNPEEIEGKNILLIDDIFDSGATIKEIAETLAQYKINLLAPLVIAKTIGNMGDTASVLSLDTPRENAPEESTIQQNRATKVRIYTVEDKRKQDANAYKPWTDEDDKKLIELHNAGMNVKDLSECFKRNKGAVRSRLKKLI
;
A
#
# COMPACT_ATOMS: atom_id res chain seq x y z
N MET A 1 -42.72 19.73 -3.57
CA MET A 1 -42.82 18.90 -2.36
C MET A 1 -42.38 19.76 -1.18
N ASN A 2 -43.22 19.92 -0.17
CA ASN A 2 -42.85 20.65 1.05
C ASN A 2 -42.20 19.71 2.09
N ARG A 3 -41.70 20.27 3.21
CA ARG A 3 -40.99 19.51 4.24
C ARG A 3 -41.85 18.42 4.88
N THR A 4 -43.10 18.74 5.20
CA THR A 4 -44.02 17.79 5.87
C THR A 4 -44.32 16.59 4.99
N GLU A 5 -44.61 16.80 3.71
CA GLU A 5 -44.78 15.73 2.72
C GLU A 5 -43.51 14.87 2.60
N ALA A 6 -42.33 15.51 2.59
CA ALA A 6 -41.07 14.82 2.50
C ALA A 6 -40.78 13.97 3.75
N GLU A 7 -41.09 14.47 4.96
CA GLU A 7 -40.92 13.75 6.23
C GLU A 7 -41.88 12.56 6.36
N GLN A 8 -43.09 12.65 5.81
CA GLN A 8 -44.00 11.50 5.69
C GLN A 8 -43.40 10.39 4.83
N LYS A 9 -42.88 10.73 3.64
CA LYS A 9 -42.19 9.77 2.75
C LYS A 9 -40.90 9.23 3.37
N LEU A 10 -40.15 10.08 4.07
CA LEU A 10 -38.95 9.71 4.80
C LEU A 10 -39.26 8.62 5.83
N ASN A 11 -40.36 8.78 6.58
CA ASN A 11 -40.80 7.78 7.55
C ASN A 11 -41.22 6.47 6.87
N GLN A 12 -41.98 6.55 5.76
CA GLN A 12 -42.41 5.37 5.02
C GLN A 12 -41.24 4.54 4.49
N ILE A 13 -40.26 5.20 3.87
CA ILE A 13 -39.15 4.57 3.15
C ILE A 13 -37.98 4.24 4.08
N PHE A 14 -37.49 5.22 4.86
CA PHE A 14 -36.25 5.12 5.65
C PHE A 14 -36.51 4.89 7.14
N LYS A 15 -37.77 4.86 7.59
CA LYS A 15 -38.15 4.73 9.01
C LYS A 15 -37.57 5.82 9.92
N LEU A 16 -37.33 7.00 9.36
CA LEU A 16 -36.86 8.19 10.08
C LEU A 16 -38.00 9.21 10.21
N THR A 17 -38.07 9.92 11.34
CA THR A 17 -39.21 10.80 11.65
C THR A 17 -39.08 12.20 11.04
N SER A 18 -37.86 12.72 10.91
CA SER A 18 -37.62 14.11 10.50
C SER A 18 -36.23 14.29 9.91
N PHE A 19 -36.07 15.30 9.07
CA PHE A 19 -34.74 15.75 8.61
C PHE A 19 -34.09 16.67 9.64
N TYR A 20 -32.76 16.69 9.70
CA TYR A 20 -32.05 17.84 10.26
C TYR A 20 -32.22 19.06 9.34
N SER A 21 -32.09 20.27 9.90
CA SER A 21 -32.32 21.51 9.16
C SER A 21 -31.49 21.59 7.88
N GLU A 22 -30.19 21.33 7.95
CA GLU A 22 -29.30 21.37 6.79
C GLU A 22 -29.50 20.17 5.84
N GLN A 23 -30.01 19.03 6.33
CA GLN A 23 -30.41 17.91 5.46
C GLN A 23 -31.60 18.35 4.60
N TRP A 24 -32.62 18.93 5.21
CA TRP A 24 -33.79 19.42 4.49
C TRP A 24 -33.42 20.52 3.51
N THR A 25 -32.64 21.52 3.92
CA THR A 25 -32.17 22.59 3.02
C THR A 25 -31.44 22.02 1.81
N THR A 26 -30.62 20.98 2.01
CA THR A 26 -29.94 20.30 0.90
C THR A 26 -30.94 19.58 -0.01
N VAL A 27 -31.83 18.76 0.57
CA VAL A 27 -32.83 17.98 -0.16
C VAL A 27 -33.76 18.87 -0.98
N ASP A 28 -34.28 19.96 -0.40
CA ASP A 28 -35.17 20.91 -1.06
C ASP A 28 -34.50 21.56 -2.27
N LYS A 29 -33.25 22.02 -2.14
CA LYS A 29 -32.47 22.56 -3.26
C LYS A 29 -32.26 21.53 -4.37
N ILE A 30 -31.89 20.30 -4.02
CA ILE A 30 -31.71 19.22 -5.00
C ILE A 30 -33.03 18.92 -5.73
N LEU A 31 -34.16 18.84 -5.01
CA LEU A 31 -35.47 18.60 -5.61
C LEU A 31 -35.92 19.72 -6.55
N ARG A 32 -35.37 20.93 -6.42
CA ARG A 32 -35.59 22.08 -7.33
C ARG A 32 -34.66 22.08 -8.55
N GLY A 33 -33.78 21.08 -8.69
CA GLY A 33 -32.81 21.03 -9.78
C GLY A 33 -31.54 21.85 -9.55
N GLU A 34 -31.32 22.34 -8.32
CA GLU A 34 -30.11 23.10 -8.00
C GLU A 34 -28.89 22.18 -7.84
N ARG A 35 -27.70 22.75 -8.05
CA ARG A 35 -26.43 22.10 -7.74
C ARG A 35 -25.98 22.50 -6.34
N VAL A 36 -25.52 21.55 -5.53
CA VAL A 36 -25.16 21.80 -4.12
C VAL A 36 -23.81 21.19 -3.78
N LEU A 37 -22.98 21.95 -3.05
CA LEU A 37 -21.82 21.44 -2.31
C LEU A 37 -22.16 21.41 -0.82
N LEU A 38 -22.30 20.20 -0.26
CA LEU A 38 -22.56 19.97 1.16
C LEU A 38 -21.29 19.53 1.88
N ILE A 39 -20.83 20.34 2.83
CA ILE A 39 -19.71 20.03 3.72
C ILE A 39 -20.23 19.84 5.14
N HIS A 40 -20.11 18.62 5.66
CA HIS A 40 -20.59 18.30 7.00
C HIS A 40 -19.83 17.12 7.63
N ARG A 41 -19.75 17.08 8.97
CA ARG A 41 -19.12 16.00 9.75
C ARG A 41 -19.56 14.59 9.32
N THR A 42 -18.69 13.60 9.53
CA THR A 42 -19.06 12.19 9.40
C THR A 42 -20.19 11.83 10.37
N GLY A 43 -21.05 10.89 9.98
CA GLY A 43 -22.22 10.51 10.79
C GLY A 43 -23.40 11.49 10.77
N PHE A 44 -23.30 12.65 10.11
CA PHE A 44 -24.44 13.59 9.93
C PHE A 44 -25.60 13.00 9.10
N GLY A 45 -25.37 11.91 8.37
CA GLY A 45 -26.36 11.37 7.43
C GLY A 45 -26.32 12.06 6.07
N LYS A 46 -25.12 12.45 5.58
CA LYS A 46 -24.95 13.00 4.22
C LYS A 46 -25.54 12.10 3.12
N SER A 47 -25.54 10.79 3.35
CA SER A 47 -26.13 9.83 2.41
C SER A 47 -27.63 10.02 2.22
N LEU A 48 -28.35 10.40 3.29
CA LEU A 48 -29.77 10.67 3.20
C LEU A 48 -30.07 11.84 2.26
N CYS A 49 -29.18 12.84 2.18
CA CYS A 49 -29.34 14.01 1.30
C CYS A 49 -29.35 13.67 -0.19
N TYR A 50 -28.86 12.50 -0.60
CA TYR A 50 -28.99 12.02 -1.98
C TYR A 50 -29.86 10.78 -2.12
N GLN A 51 -29.91 9.89 -1.12
CA GLN A 51 -30.75 8.69 -1.15
C GLN A 51 -32.23 9.05 -1.14
N PHE A 52 -32.63 10.05 -0.34
CA PHE A 52 -34.02 10.48 -0.33
C PHE A 52 -34.44 11.11 -1.68
N PRO A 53 -33.76 12.15 -2.23
CA PRO A 53 -34.11 12.68 -3.54
C PRO A 53 -34.10 11.64 -4.66
N ALA A 54 -33.16 10.70 -4.65
CA ALA A 54 -33.11 9.61 -5.63
C ALA A 54 -34.42 8.83 -5.69
N THR A 55 -35.07 8.56 -4.55
CA THR A 55 -36.38 7.89 -4.50
C THR A 55 -37.55 8.74 -5.02
N GLN A 56 -37.37 10.05 -5.11
CA GLN A 56 -38.42 10.99 -5.53
C GLN A 56 -38.36 11.33 -7.02
N PHE A 57 -37.16 11.34 -7.62
CA PHE A 57 -37.03 11.58 -9.05
C PHE A 57 -37.50 10.40 -9.89
N ASP A 58 -37.79 10.63 -11.17
CA ASP A 58 -37.94 9.55 -12.16
C ASP A 58 -36.59 9.33 -12.87
N GLY A 59 -36.22 8.07 -13.13
CA GLY A 59 -34.91 7.69 -13.64
C GLY A 59 -33.89 7.25 -12.59
N ILE A 60 -32.62 7.11 -13.00
CA ILE A 60 -31.53 6.54 -12.22
C ILE A 60 -30.63 7.62 -11.61
N THR A 61 -30.31 7.47 -10.33
CA THR A 61 -29.28 8.28 -9.64
C THR A 61 -27.93 7.56 -9.69
N VAL A 62 -26.89 8.24 -10.16
CA VAL A 62 -25.52 7.70 -10.20
C VAL A 62 -24.69 8.37 -9.12
N ILE A 63 -24.07 7.56 -8.25
CA ILE A 63 -23.26 8.00 -7.12
C ILE A 63 -21.82 7.57 -7.34
N PHE A 64 -20.95 8.54 -7.58
CA PHE A 64 -19.52 8.30 -7.66
C PHE A 64 -18.95 8.31 -6.24
N SER A 65 -18.40 7.17 -5.80
CA SER A 65 -17.78 7.05 -4.48
C SER A 65 -16.47 6.26 -4.59
N PRO A 66 -15.37 6.74 -3.98
CA PRO A 66 -14.08 6.05 -4.05
C PRO A 66 -13.99 4.81 -3.15
N LEU A 67 -15.02 4.54 -2.34
CA LEU A 67 -14.97 3.66 -1.18
C LEU A 67 -15.77 2.37 -1.41
N ILE A 68 -15.13 1.36 -2.01
CA ILE A 68 -15.80 0.10 -2.40
C ILE A 68 -16.54 -0.57 -1.23
N ALA A 69 -15.90 -0.68 -0.07
CA ALA A 69 -16.55 -1.30 1.11
C ALA A 69 -17.80 -0.53 1.55
N LEU A 70 -17.76 0.81 1.52
CA LEU A 70 -18.92 1.64 1.83
C LEU A 70 -20.02 1.47 0.79
N MET A 71 -19.68 1.37 -0.51
CA MET A 71 -20.67 1.12 -1.57
C MET A 71 -21.44 -0.17 -1.32
N ARG A 72 -20.77 -1.27 -0.93
CA ARG A 72 -21.40 -2.56 -0.61
C ARG A 72 -22.37 -2.44 0.57
N ASP A 73 -21.97 -1.73 1.61
CA ASP A 73 -22.79 -1.50 2.80
C ASP A 73 -24.03 -0.66 2.49
N GLN A 74 -23.87 0.41 1.69
CA GLN A 74 -24.99 1.25 1.27
C GLN A 74 -25.96 0.51 0.35
N VAL A 75 -25.46 -0.29 -0.60
CA VAL A 75 -26.31 -1.13 -1.48
C VAL A 75 -27.10 -2.15 -0.64
N SER A 76 -26.45 -2.82 0.30
CA SER A 76 -27.11 -3.80 1.18
C SER A 76 -28.20 -3.15 2.03
N TYR A 77 -27.92 -1.97 2.59
CA TYR A 77 -28.90 -1.17 3.34
C TYR A 77 -30.10 -0.77 2.47
N LEU A 78 -29.87 -0.24 1.27
CA LEU A 78 -30.93 0.19 0.35
C LEU A 78 -31.79 -0.99 -0.13
N LYS A 79 -31.17 -2.13 -0.48
CA LYS A 79 -31.89 -3.38 -0.82
C LYS A 79 -32.76 -3.86 0.35
N GLY A 80 -32.26 -3.75 1.59
CA GLY A 80 -33.02 -4.06 2.79
C GLY A 80 -34.25 -3.17 3.01
N LEU A 81 -34.27 -1.96 2.44
CA LEU A 81 -35.42 -1.06 2.41
C LEU A 81 -36.32 -1.26 1.17
N GLY A 82 -36.02 -2.24 0.32
CA GLY A 82 -36.74 -2.49 -0.94
C GLY A 82 -36.38 -1.54 -2.08
N ILE A 83 -35.30 -0.75 -1.95
CA ILE A 83 -34.83 0.16 -2.99
C ILE A 83 -33.86 -0.60 -3.91
N SER A 84 -34.15 -0.61 -5.21
CA SER A 84 -33.26 -1.22 -6.21
C SER A 84 -31.96 -0.42 -6.34
N ALA A 85 -30.90 -0.93 -5.73
CA ALA A 85 -29.57 -0.35 -5.75
C ALA A 85 -28.52 -1.38 -6.16
N GLU A 86 -27.49 -0.96 -6.90
CA GLU A 86 -26.35 -1.81 -7.26
C GLU A 86 -25.05 -1.01 -7.20
N CYS A 87 -23.90 -1.69 -7.26
CA CYS A 87 -22.60 -1.06 -7.37
C CYS A 87 -21.72 -1.66 -8.47
N ILE A 88 -20.87 -0.83 -9.08
CA ILE A 88 -19.87 -1.22 -10.09
C ILE A 88 -18.48 -0.83 -9.57
N ASN A 89 -17.58 -1.82 -9.40
CA ASN A 89 -16.26 -1.57 -8.82
C ASN A 89 -15.20 -2.64 -9.19
N SER A 90 -14.00 -2.42 -8.66
CA SER A 90 -12.83 -3.30 -8.59
C SER A 90 -13.02 -4.80 -8.51
N GLU A 91 -13.82 -5.18 -7.53
CA GLU A 91 -13.86 -6.51 -6.92
C GLU A 91 -14.83 -7.44 -7.67
N GLN A 92 -15.61 -6.90 -8.60
CA GLN A 92 -16.55 -7.63 -9.44
C GLN A 92 -15.92 -8.02 -10.77
N SER A 93 -16.33 -9.17 -11.30
CA SER A 93 -15.96 -9.65 -12.63
C SER A 93 -16.53 -8.75 -13.74
N SER A 94 -16.00 -8.90 -14.95
CA SER A 94 -16.49 -8.14 -16.11
C SER A 94 -17.96 -8.45 -16.40
N ASP A 95 -18.34 -9.72 -16.32
CA ASP A 95 -19.69 -10.20 -16.62
C ASP A 95 -20.71 -9.70 -15.59
N GLU A 96 -20.34 -9.68 -14.31
CA GLU A 96 -21.18 -9.09 -13.25
C GLU A 96 -21.43 -7.61 -13.50
N ASN A 97 -20.38 -6.85 -13.85
CA ASN A 97 -20.52 -5.42 -14.12
C ASN A 97 -21.40 -5.17 -15.36
N MET A 98 -21.24 -5.97 -16.43
CA MET A 98 -22.05 -5.87 -17.64
C MET A 98 -23.53 -6.16 -17.35
N ALA A 99 -23.83 -7.21 -16.58
CA ALA A 99 -25.19 -7.54 -16.20
C ALA A 99 -25.85 -6.43 -15.34
N ILE A 100 -25.08 -5.70 -14.54
CA ILE A 100 -25.58 -4.53 -13.80
C ILE A 100 -25.89 -3.37 -14.75
N LEU A 101 -25.01 -3.10 -15.72
CA LEU A 101 -25.23 -2.06 -16.74
C LEU A 101 -26.47 -2.34 -17.59
N ASP A 102 -26.70 -3.60 -17.99
CA ASP A 102 -27.89 -4.00 -18.72
C ASP A 102 -29.16 -3.73 -17.92
N ARG A 103 -29.18 -4.10 -16.63
CA ARG A 103 -30.30 -3.80 -15.74
C ARG A 103 -30.51 -2.29 -15.55
N ALA A 104 -29.43 -1.50 -15.47
CA ALA A 104 -29.51 -0.05 -15.38
C ALA A 104 -30.12 0.57 -16.65
N SER A 105 -29.71 0.09 -17.84
CA SER A 105 -30.25 0.55 -19.12
C SER A 105 -31.75 0.25 -19.30
N GLN A 106 -32.22 -0.83 -18.67
CA GLN A 106 -33.63 -1.23 -18.64
C GLN A 106 -34.45 -0.51 -17.55
N ASN A 107 -33.90 0.52 -16.89
CA ASN A 107 -34.51 1.25 -15.78
C ASN A 107 -34.90 0.36 -14.58
N LYS A 108 -34.23 -0.79 -14.39
CA LYS A 108 -34.47 -1.70 -13.25
C LYS A 108 -33.70 -1.30 -11.99
N ILE A 109 -32.80 -0.32 -12.09
CA ILE A 109 -31.95 0.17 -10.99
C ILE A 109 -32.30 1.62 -10.70
N LYS A 110 -32.55 1.93 -9.44
CA LYS A 110 -32.86 3.28 -8.98
C LYS A 110 -31.61 4.06 -8.57
N ILE A 111 -30.70 3.38 -7.88
CA ILE A 111 -29.46 3.97 -7.36
C ILE A 111 -28.27 3.10 -7.80
N LEU A 112 -27.34 3.70 -8.53
CA LEU A 112 -26.12 3.02 -8.97
C LEU A 112 -24.89 3.68 -8.35
N TYR A 113 -24.21 2.95 -7.47
CA TYR A 113 -22.89 3.35 -6.98
C TYR A 113 -21.83 2.94 -7.99
N ILE A 114 -20.88 3.81 -8.30
CA ILE A 114 -19.76 3.49 -9.19
C ILE A 114 -18.43 4.01 -8.65
N ALA A 115 -17.40 3.17 -8.71
CA ALA A 115 -16.04 3.58 -8.45
C ALA A 115 -15.56 4.51 -9.58
N PRO A 116 -15.01 5.71 -9.29
CA PRO A 116 -14.60 6.69 -10.29
C PRO A 116 -13.70 6.12 -11.41
N GLU A 117 -12.83 5.18 -11.08
CA GLU A 117 -11.91 4.55 -12.03
C GLU A 117 -12.62 3.70 -13.09
N ARG A 118 -13.84 3.21 -12.81
CA ARG A 118 -14.64 2.39 -13.73
C ARG A 118 -15.29 3.18 -14.86
N GLN A 119 -15.33 4.51 -14.78
CA GLN A 119 -15.92 5.34 -15.84
C GLN A 119 -15.10 5.34 -17.13
N GLU A 120 -13.85 4.87 -17.09
CA GLU A 120 -12.97 4.77 -18.27
C GLU A 120 -13.26 3.54 -19.14
N ASN A 121 -14.06 2.61 -18.62
CA ASN A 121 -14.44 1.40 -19.32
C ASN A 121 -15.34 1.71 -20.51
N ILE A 122 -15.09 1.05 -21.64
CA ILE A 122 -15.84 1.25 -22.89
C ILE A 122 -17.32 0.89 -22.66
N GLU A 123 -17.58 -0.19 -21.93
CA GLU A 123 -18.93 -0.67 -21.63
C GLU A 123 -19.74 0.39 -20.85
N TRP A 124 -19.11 1.09 -19.91
CA TRP A 124 -19.75 2.20 -19.19
C TRP A 124 -20.11 3.35 -20.13
N ILE A 125 -19.14 3.78 -20.96
CA ILE A 125 -19.29 4.93 -21.86
C ILE A 125 -20.40 4.68 -22.88
N GLU A 126 -20.52 3.45 -23.38
CA GLU A 126 -21.57 3.06 -24.32
C GLU A 126 -22.94 3.02 -23.66
N THR A 127 -23.03 2.44 -22.45
CA THR A 127 -24.34 2.21 -21.80
C THR A 127 -24.90 3.46 -21.13
N VAL A 128 -24.05 4.29 -20.50
CA VAL A 128 -24.50 5.46 -19.71
C VAL A 128 -25.29 6.48 -20.54
N ARG A 129 -25.06 6.53 -21.86
CA ARG A 129 -25.78 7.40 -22.80
C ARG A 129 -27.26 7.06 -22.91
N ASN A 130 -27.63 5.81 -22.62
CA ASN A 130 -29.00 5.32 -22.65
C ASN A 130 -29.71 5.45 -21.30
N PHE A 131 -29.01 5.93 -20.26
CA PHE A 131 -29.61 6.08 -18.94
C PHE A 131 -30.53 7.30 -18.91
N LYS A 132 -31.71 7.11 -18.32
CA LYS A 132 -32.56 8.23 -17.87
C LYS A 132 -31.97 8.78 -16.56
N LEU A 133 -30.87 9.53 -16.64
CA LEU A 133 -30.20 10.11 -15.48
C LEU A 133 -31.11 11.12 -14.76
N SER A 134 -31.15 11.04 -13.44
CA SER A 134 -32.03 11.89 -12.61
C SER A 134 -31.30 12.71 -11.55
N LEU A 135 -30.14 12.24 -11.08
CA LEU A 135 -29.27 12.92 -10.13
C LEU A 135 -27.84 12.38 -10.26
N ILE A 136 -26.86 13.27 -10.21
CA ILE A 136 -25.44 12.90 -10.10
C ILE A 136 -24.94 13.29 -8.71
N VAL A 137 -24.30 12.33 -8.04
CA VAL A 137 -23.71 12.54 -6.71
C VAL A 137 -22.22 12.29 -6.77
N ILE A 138 -21.45 13.22 -6.24
CA ILE A 138 -20.00 13.10 -6.05
C ILE A 138 -19.74 12.98 -4.56
N ASP A 139 -19.57 11.75 -4.09
CA ASP A 139 -19.18 11.45 -2.71
C ASP A 139 -17.67 11.62 -2.53
N GLU A 140 -17.26 12.03 -1.33
CA GLU A 140 -15.89 12.45 -1.04
C GLU A 140 -15.36 13.50 -2.05
N ALA A 141 -16.17 14.53 -2.33
CA ALA A 141 -15.89 15.56 -3.32
C ALA A 141 -14.55 16.31 -3.14
N HIS A 142 -13.91 16.20 -1.97
CA HIS A 142 -12.55 16.69 -1.77
C HIS A 142 -11.53 16.06 -2.74
N CYS A 143 -11.82 14.87 -3.29
CA CYS A 143 -10.97 14.20 -4.29
C CYS A 143 -10.86 14.94 -5.63
N ILE A 144 -11.77 15.88 -5.91
CA ILE A 144 -11.73 16.74 -7.09
C ILE A 144 -10.55 17.72 -7.02
N SER A 145 -10.27 18.25 -5.83
CA SER A 145 -9.28 19.31 -5.65
C SER A 145 -7.87 18.75 -5.53
N VAL A 146 -6.92 19.34 -6.25
CA VAL A 146 -5.48 19.03 -6.09
C VAL A 146 -4.94 19.45 -4.72
N TRP A 147 -5.63 20.38 -4.06
CA TRP A 147 -5.35 20.80 -2.68
C TRP A 147 -6.02 19.89 -1.66
N GLY A 148 -6.85 18.94 -2.11
CA GLY A 148 -7.44 17.90 -1.29
C GLY A 148 -6.39 16.97 -0.70
N HIS A 149 -6.75 16.30 0.40
CA HIS A 149 -5.88 15.31 1.05
C HIS A 149 -5.80 14.00 0.24
N ASP A 150 -6.83 13.64 -0.52
CA ASP A 150 -6.87 12.47 -1.41
C ASP A 150 -7.28 12.84 -2.85
N PHE A 151 -6.45 13.64 -3.55
CA PHE A 151 -6.71 13.99 -4.96
C PHE A 151 -6.69 12.74 -5.86
N ARG A 152 -7.72 12.58 -6.69
CA ARG A 152 -7.84 11.45 -7.62
C ARG A 152 -8.11 11.93 -9.04
N PRO A 153 -7.21 11.66 -10.01
CA PRO A 153 -7.40 12.07 -11.41
C PRO A 153 -8.73 11.64 -12.03
N ALA A 154 -9.27 10.47 -11.65
CA ALA A 154 -10.55 9.99 -12.14
C ALA A 154 -11.72 10.96 -11.82
N PHE A 155 -11.65 11.74 -10.74
CA PHE A 155 -12.71 12.71 -10.42
C PHE A 155 -12.79 13.86 -11.43
N LYS A 156 -11.69 14.18 -12.13
CA LYS A 156 -11.70 15.20 -13.18
C LYS A 156 -12.68 14.86 -14.30
N ARG A 157 -12.81 13.59 -14.68
CA ARG A 157 -13.78 13.15 -15.69
C ARG A 157 -15.23 13.29 -15.23
N ILE A 158 -15.49 13.10 -13.94
CA ILE A 158 -16.83 13.35 -13.36
C ILE A 158 -17.17 14.83 -13.47
N VAL A 159 -16.19 15.71 -13.18
CA VAL A 159 -16.34 17.16 -13.38
C VAL A 159 -16.63 17.47 -14.86
N ASP A 160 -15.93 16.83 -15.79
CA ASP A 160 -16.16 17.04 -17.22
C ASP A 160 -17.55 16.54 -17.67
N LEU A 161 -18.03 15.42 -17.13
CA LEU A 161 -19.43 14.99 -17.29
C LEU A 161 -20.41 16.04 -16.77
N VAL A 162 -20.21 16.56 -15.56
CA VAL A 162 -21.09 17.58 -14.96
C VAL A 162 -21.17 18.85 -15.81
N LYS A 163 -20.07 19.25 -16.47
CA LYS A 163 -20.04 20.39 -17.40
C LYS A 163 -20.87 20.17 -18.66
N LEU A 164 -21.11 18.91 -19.06
CA LEU A 164 -21.93 18.56 -20.22
C LEU A 164 -23.42 18.46 -19.88
N LEU A 165 -23.79 18.40 -18.60
CA LEU A 165 -25.17 18.30 -18.15
C LEU A 165 -25.87 19.67 -18.21
N PRO A 166 -27.20 19.71 -18.42
CA PRO A 166 -27.98 20.94 -18.34
C PRO A 166 -27.74 21.71 -17.03
N ILE A 167 -27.85 23.04 -17.09
CA ILE A 167 -27.59 23.92 -15.93
C ILE A 167 -28.47 23.54 -14.74
N HIS A 168 -29.76 23.29 -14.98
CA HIS A 168 -30.75 22.87 -13.97
C HIS A 168 -30.79 21.35 -13.71
N PHE A 169 -29.79 20.61 -14.17
CA PHE A 169 -29.66 19.20 -13.80
C PHE A 169 -29.11 19.10 -12.37
N PRO A 170 -29.77 18.37 -11.45
CA PRO A 170 -29.36 18.34 -10.05
C PRO A 170 -28.03 17.58 -9.88
N VAL A 171 -27.10 18.22 -9.18
CA VAL A 171 -25.79 17.65 -8.83
C VAL A 171 -25.51 17.89 -7.36
N LEU A 172 -25.19 16.83 -6.62
CA LEU A 172 -24.80 16.94 -5.22
C LEU A 172 -23.36 16.49 -5.02
N ALA A 173 -22.49 17.42 -4.63
CA ALA A 173 -21.15 17.12 -4.14
C ALA A 173 -21.17 17.07 -2.60
N VAL A 174 -20.67 16.01 -1.99
CA VAL A 174 -20.63 15.87 -0.53
C VAL A 174 -19.23 15.55 -0.02
N THR A 175 -18.85 16.13 1.11
CA THR A 175 -17.57 15.79 1.78
C THR A 175 -17.60 16.15 3.27
N ALA A 176 -16.71 15.54 4.07
CA ALA A 176 -16.51 15.91 5.47
C ALA A 176 -15.28 16.79 5.71
N THR A 177 -14.35 16.80 4.76
CA THR A 177 -12.93 17.10 4.98
C THR A 177 -12.40 18.07 3.93
N ALA A 178 -13.17 19.14 3.68
CA ALA A 178 -12.79 20.23 2.79
C ALA A 178 -12.57 21.53 3.57
N THR A 179 -11.35 22.06 3.48
CA THR A 179 -11.01 23.42 3.89
C THR A 179 -11.66 24.45 2.96
N GLU A 180 -11.60 25.74 3.29
CA GLU A 180 -12.19 26.78 2.44
C GLU A 180 -11.60 26.80 1.04
N LYS A 181 -10.26 26.73 0.94
CA LYS A 181 -9.54 26.62 -0.34
C LYS A 181 -9.97 25.42 -1.18
N VAL A 182 -10.21 24.27 -0.54
CA VAL A 182 -10.68 23.05 -1.23
C VAL A 182 -12.12 23.22 -1.70
N ALA A 183 -12.98 23.82 -0.88
CA ALA A 183 -14.37 24.10 -1.24
C ALA A 183 -14.50 25.08 -2.42
N GLU A 184 -13.70 26.14 -2.42
CA GLU A 184 -13.58 27.11 -3.51
C GLU A 184 -13.12 26.44 -4.80
N ASP A 185 -12.10 25.58 -4.73
CA ASP A 185 -11.57 24.85 -5.90
C ASP A 185 -12.61 23.87 -6.48
N ILE A 186 -13.32 23.11 -5.62
CA ILE A 186 -14.42 22.23 -6.06
C ILE A 186 -15.50 23.05 -6.79
N THR A 187 -15.93 24.15 -6.19
CA THR A 187 -16.96 25.04 -6.73
C THR A 187 -16.56 25.59 -8.09
N LYS A 188 -15.32 26.09 -8.20
CA LYS A 188 -14.75 26.60 -9.46
C LYS A 188 -14.66 25.53 -10.54
N GLN A 189 -14.23 24.33 -10.19
CA GLN A 189 -14.07 23.23 -11.15
C GLN A 189 -15.41 22.72 -11.69
N LEU A 190 -16.44 22.67 -10.85
CA LEU A 190 -17.80 22.31 -11.25
C LEU A 190 -18.49 23.40 -12.11
N LYS A 191 -17.81 24.52 -12.40
CA LYS A 191 -18.22 25.60 -13.33
C LYS A 191 -19.68 26.01 -13.17
N SER A 192 -20.07 26.31 -11.94
CA SER A 192 -21.44 26.73 -11.66
C SER A 192 -21.35 27.94 -10.75
N ASP A 193 -21.51 29.13 -11.32
CA ASP A 193 -21.72 30.36 -10.54
C ASP A 193 -22.97 30.22 -9.63
N ASP A 194 -23.85 29.26 -9.95
CA ASP A 194 -25.07 28.91 -9.22
C ASP A 194 -24.95 27.68 -8.27
N ILE A 195 -23.74 27.19 -7.94
CA ILE A 195 -23.65 26.09 -6.95
C ILE A 195 -23.94 26.62 -5.54
N SER A 196 -24.96 26.07 -4.89
CA SER A 196 -25.26 26.39 -3.52
C SER A 196 -24.26 25.75 -2.57
N TYR A 197 -23.62 26.58 -1.74
CA TYR A 197 -22.65 26.15 -0.75
C TYR A 197 -23.30 26.02 0.63
N ILE A 198 -23.25 24.81 1.21
CA ILE A 198 -23.77 24.53 2.56
C ILE A 198 -22.65 23.92 3.40
N ARG A 199 -22.17 24.66 4.41
CA ARG A 199 -21.23 24.17 5.42
C ARG A 199 -21.93 24.13 6.78
N GLY A 200 -22.08 22.92 7.33
CA GLY A 200 -22.67 22.74 8.66
C GLY A 200 -21.63 22.60 9.77
N CYS A 201 -22.11 22.35 10.99
CA CYS A 201 -21.28 22.26 12.18
C CYS A 201 -20.41 20.99 12.18
N LEU A 202 -19.09 21.17 12.30
CA LEU A 202 -18.10 20.11 12.33
C LEU A 202 -17.77 19.60 13.74
N LEU A 203 -18.44 20.13 14.78
CA LEU A 203 -18.28 19.71 16.18
C LEU A 203 -18.64 18.24 16.38
N ARG A 204 -17.83 17.54 17.18
CA ARG A 204 -18.13 16.22 17.75
C ARG A 204 -18.17 16.34 19.27
N ASP A 205 -19.35 16.69 19.78
CA ASP A 205 -19.66 16.88 21.20
C ASP A 205 -19.60 15.58 22.02
N ASN A 206 -19.55 14.43 21.36
CA ASN A 206 -19.34 13.14 21.99
C ASN A 206 -17.87 12.70 22.14
N PHE A 207 -16.90 13.43 21.55
CA PHE A 207 -15.47 13.05 21.60
C PHE A 207 -14.72 13.58 22.82
N LYS A 208 -14.03 12.71 23.56
CA LYS A 208 -13.02 13.08 24.56
C LYS A 208 -11.65 12.96 23.91
N ILE A 209 -11.06 14.09 23.54
CA ILE A 209 -9.79 14.13 22.81
C ILE A 209 -8.63 14.34 23.77
N GLN A 210 -7.60 13.50 23.69
CA GLN A 210 -6.40 13.56 24.49
C GLN A 210 -5.15 13.34 23.63
N VAL A 211 -4.13 14.17 23.84
CA VAL A 211 -2.78 13.96 23.31
C VAL A 211 -1.88 13.53 24.47
N VAL A 212 -1.24 12.38 24.30
CA VAL A 212 -0.36 11.74 25.30
C VAL A 212 1.07 11.80 24.80
N ARG A 213 1.92 12.57 25.49
CA ARG A 213 3.35 12.61 25.18
C ARG A 213 4.05 11.42 25.81
N VAL A 214 4.94 10.79 25.05
CA VAL A 214 5.85 9.73 25.51
C VAL A 214 7.27 10.05 25.07
N ASP A 215 8.27 9.43 25.69
CA ASP A 215 9.67 9.57 25.27
C ASP A 215 10.08 8.49 24.27
N ARG A 216 9.55 7.26 24.39
CA ARG A 216 9.97 6.11 23.60
C ARG A 216 8.81 5.39 22.91
N GLU A 217 9.12 4.61 21.87
CA GLU A 217 8.13 3.73 21.23
C GLU A 217 7.61 2.65 22.18
N GLU A 218 8.46 2.12 23.08
CA GLU A 218 8.03 1.12 24.05
C GLU A 218 7.03 1.68 25.08
N ASP A 219 7.10 2.98 25.38
CA ASP A 219 6.13 3.67 26.22
C ASP A 219 4.75 3.73 25.57
N LYS A 220 4.67 3.79 24.24
CA LYS A 220 3.39 3.70 23.53
C LYS A 220 2.75 2.33 23.69
N LEU A 221 3.53 1.24 23.57
CA LEU A 221 3.00 -0.12 23.75
C LEU A 221 2.41 -0.31 25.15
N GLY A 222 3.18 0.02 26.20
CA GLY A 222 2.72 -0.09 27.57
C GLY A 222 1.54 0.85 27.88
N GLY A 223 1.59 2.08 27.39
CA GLY A 223 0.48 3.02 27.52
C GLY A 223 -0.80 2.53 26.86
N ILE A 224 -0.74 2.02 25.63
CA ILE A 224 -1.92 1.47 24.96
C ILE A 224 -2.53 0.32 25.75
N LEU A 225 -1.72 -0.57 26.32
CA LEU A 225 -2.23 -1.66 27.15
C LEU A 225 -3.01 -1.13 28.36
N ASP A 226 -2.48 -0.12 29.05
CA ASP A 226 -3.14 0.46 30.22
C ASP A 226 -4.46 1.18 29.86
N PHE A 227 -4.43 2.01 28.81
CA PHE A 227 -5.63 2.69 28.33
C PHE A 227 -6.69 1.69 27.87
N ILE A 228 -6.33 0.67 27.07
CA ILE A 228 -7.30 -0.29 26.52
C ILE A 228 -8.05 -1.08 27.61
N LYS A 229 -7.39 -1.40 28.73
CA LYS A 229 -8.02 -2.08 29.87
C LYS A 229 -9.18 -1.27 30.45
N ASN A 230 -9.09 0.06 30.40
CA ASN A 230 -10.10 0.98 30.95
C ASN A 230 -11.12 1.49 29.91
N LEU A 231 -10.83 1.35 28.63
CA LEU A 231 -11.75 1.74 27.56
C LEU A 231 -12.89 0.73 27.42
N SER A 232 -14.10 1.19 27.14
CA SER A 232 -15.26 0.32 26.91
C SER A 232 -15.51 0.06 25.42
N GLY A 233 -16.21 -1.03 25.09
CA GLY A 233 -16.58 -1.40 23.71
C GLY A 233 -15.40 -1.65 22.77
N THR A 234 -15.67 -1.56 21.46
CA THR A 234 -14.71 -1.83 20.39
C THR A 234 -14.10 -0.54 19.82
N GLY A 235 -12.83 -0.57 19.44
CA GLY A 235 -12.12 0.59 18.90
C GLY A 235 -11.08 0.28 17.82
N PHE A 236 -10.42 1.33 17.34
CA PHE A 236 -9.34 1.22 16.35
C PHE A 236 -8.01 1.72 16.90
N ILE A 237 -6.92 1.13 16.43
CA ILE A 237 -5.56 1.59 16.72
C ILE A 237 -4.85 1.87 15.40
N TYR A 238 -4.54 3.14 15.13
CA TYR A 238 -3.83 3.56 13.94
C TYR A 238 -2.32 3.58 14.14
N THR A 239 -1.60 2.86 13.28
CA THR A 239 -0.13 2.77 13.28
C THR A 239 0.46 3.32 11.98
N GLY A 240 1.69 3.84 12.05
CA GLY A 240 2.36 4.44 10.88
C GLY A 240 2.81 3.44 9.80
N THR A 241 3.09 2.18 10.18
CA THR A 241 3.60 1.16 9.26
C THR A 241 2.87 -0.17 9.44
N ARG A 242 2.92 -1.03 8.41
CA ARG A 242 2.35 -2.40 8.48
C ARG A 242 3.04 -3.25 9.54
N VAL A 243 4.35 -3.06 9.73
CA VAL A 243 5.12 -3.77 10.75
C VAL A 243 4.65 -3.37 12.15
N ASN A 244 4.40 -2.09 12.38
CA ASN A 244 3.82 -1.64 13.64
C ASN A 244 2.42 -2.23 13.82
N THR A 245 1.61 -2.29 12.77
CA THR A 245 0.29 -2.94 12.83
C THR A 245 0.39 -4.36 13.40
N ASP A 246 1.33 -5.17 12.89
CA ASP A 246 1.54 -6.53 13.38
C ASP A 246 2.10 -6.55 14.81
N ILE A 247 3.06 -5.68 15.15
CA ILE A 247 3.66 -5.60 16.48
C ILE A 247 2.62 -5.25 17.54
N TYR A 248 1.88 -4.15 17.36
CA TYR A 248 0.88 -3.69 18.32
C TYR A 248 -0.26 -4.72 18.47
N ALA A 249 -0.72 -5.35 17.38
CA ALA A 249 -1.74 -6.39 17.45
C ALA A 249 -1.26 -7.62 18.24
N ASN A 250 -0.07 -8.14 17.91
CA ASN A 250 0.46 -9.32 18.59
C ASN A 250 0.82 -9.05 20.05
N PHE A 251 1.28 -7.84 20.38
CA PHE A 251 1.49 -7.44 21.76
C PHE A 251 0.17 -7.51 22.54
N LEU A 252 -0.89 -6.90 22.04
CA LEU A 252 -2.21 -6.93 22.69
C LEU A 252 -2.76 -8.36 22.82
N ILE A 253 -2.62 -9.20 21.78
CA ILE A 253 -3.00 -10.61 21.83
C ILE A 253 -2.22 -11.35 22.94
N SER A 254 -0.92 -11.09 23.07
CA SER A 254 -0.09 -11.70 24.12
C SER A 254 -0.53 -11.32 25.54
N GLN A 255 -1.26 -10.20 25.68
CA GLN A 255 -1.83 -9.72 26.94
C GLN A 255 -3.30 -10.15 27.14
N GLY A 256 -3.81 -11.07 26.29
CA GLY A 256 -5.18 -11.57 26.37
C GLY A 256 -6.24 -10.64 25.77
N ILE A 257 -5.85 -9.56 25.09
CA ILE A 257 -6.79 -8.66 24.41
C ILE A 257 -7.15 -9.24 23.04
N LYS A 258 -8.45 -9.31 22.74
CA LYS A 258 -8.97 -9.70 21.41
C LYS A 258 -8.66 -8.61 20.36
N ALA A 259 -7.43 -8.58 19.86
CA ALA A 259 -6.97 -7.65 18.83
C ALA A 259 -6.71 -8.38 17.50
N ILE A 260 -6.74 -7.65 16.39
CA ILE A 260 -6.33 -8.17 15.09
C ILE A 260 -5.64 -7.09 14.24
N ALA A 261 -4.62 -7.50 13.49
CA ALA A 261 -3.94 -6.65 12.51
C ALA A 261 -4.74 -6.56 11.21
N TYR A 262 -4.86 -5.36 10.67
CA TYR A 262 -5.52 -5.08 9.41
C TYR A 262 -4.65 -4.18 8.54
N SER A 263 -4.32 -4.61 7.33
CA SER A 263 -3.54 -3.80 6.40
C SER A 263 -3.96 -4.05 4.96
N ALA A 264 -3.59 -3.13 4.06
CA ALA A 264 -3.88 -3.25 2.64
C ALA A 264 -3.24 -4.48 1.96
N GLY A 265 -2.35 -5.22 2.66
CA GLY A 265 -1.77 -6.47 2.17
C GLY A 265 -2.65 -7.72 2.38
N LEU A 266 -3.74 -7.60 3.13
CA LEU A 266 -4.66 -8.72 3.36
C LEU A 266 -5.44 -9.08 2.09
N GLU A 267 -5.65 -10.38 1.89
CA GLU A 267 -6.47 -10.95 0.81
C GLU A 267 -7.93 -10.54 0.96
N GLY A 268 -8.67 -10.58 -0.16
CA GLY A 268 -10.06 -10.10 -0.22
C GLY A 268 -11.02 -10.86 0.70
N GLU A 269 -10.86 -12.17 0.84
CA GLU A 269 -11.69 -13.01 1.72
C GLU A 269 -11.39 -12.75 3.20
N THR A 270 -10.11 -12.79 3.60
CA THR A 270 -9.69 -12.48 4.98
C THR A 270 -10.16 -11.08 5.40
N ARG A 271 -10.10 -10.10 4.48
CA ARG A 271 -10.61 -8.76 4.73
C ARG A 271 -12.10 -8.76 5.07
N LYS A 272 -12.92 -9.44 4.26
CA LYS A 272 -14.37 -9.54 4.48
C LYS A 272 -14.69 -10.23 5.81
N GLU A 273 -13.94 -11.26 6.17
CA GLU A 273 -14.10 -11.96 7.45
C GLU A 273 -13.83 -11.03 8.64
N ILE A 274 -12.72 -10.29 8.62
CA ILE A 274 -12.37 -9.34 9.69
C ILE A 274 -13.41 -8.22 9.77
N GLU A 275 -13.86 -7.69 8.63
CA GLU A 275 -14.91 -6.67 8.56
C GLU A 275 -16.22 -7.17 9.20
N LEU A 276 -16.62 -8.41 8.94
CA LEU A 276 -17.81 -9.03 9.53
C LEU A 276 -17.67 -9.21 11.05
N LYS A 277 -16.57 -9.79 11.51
CA LYS A 277 -16.28 -9.98 12.94
C LYS A 277 -16.20 -8.65 13.70
N LEU A 278 -15.65 -7.62 13.06
CA LEU A 278 -15.63 -6.27 13.60
C LEU A 278 -17.05 -5.67 13.71
N LYS A 279 -17.89 -5.84 12.69
CA LYS A 279 -19.31 -5.40 12.76
C LYS A 279 -20.03 -6.05 13.94
N ASN A 280 -19.76 -7.33 14.19
CA ASN A 280 -20.33 -8.12 15.28
C ASN A 280 -19.71 -7.89 16.67
N ASN A 281 -18.78 -6.95 16.83
CA ASN A 281 -18.07 -6.68 18.10
C ASN A 281 -17.27 -7.88 18.66
N GLU A 282 -16.78 -8.78 17.80
CA GLU A 282 -15.99 -9.93 18.24
C GLU A 282 -14.56 -9.55 18.67
N TYR A 283 -14.06 -8.42 18.16
CA TYR A 283 -12.76 -7.85 18.52
C TYR A 283 -12.91 -6.67 19.49
N LYS A 284 -12.00 -6.59 20.46
CA LYS A 284 -11.81 -5.41 21.31
C LYS A 284 -11.25 -4.25 20.48
N CYS A 285 -10.27 -4.53 19.62
CA CYS A 285 -9.74 -3.53 18.72
C CYS A 285 -9.23 -4.13 17.41
N VAL A 286 -9.24 -3.30 16.37
CA VAL A 286 -8.52 -3.57 15.13
C VAL A 286 -7.36 -2.60 15.03
N VAL A 287 -6.16 -3.15 14.88
CA VAL A 287 -4.93 -2.38 14.67
C VAL A 287 -4.74 -2.25 13.17
N SER A 288 -4.52 -1.05 12.65
CA SER A 288 -4.39 -0.83 11.21
C SER A 288 -3.51 0.36 10.89
N THR A 289 -2.97 0.40 9.67
CA THR A 289 -2.59 1.68 9.05
C THR A 289 -3.86 2.48 8.67
N ASN A 290 -3.75 3.53 7.88
CA ASN A 290 -4.91 4.20 7.26
C ASN A 290 -5.81 3.30 6.39
N ALA A 291 -5.44 2.03 6.13
CA ALA A 291 -6.15 1.10 5.26
C ALA A 291 -7.55 0.69 5.75
N LEU A 292 -7.74 0.47 7.06
CA LEU A 292 -9.04 0.12 7.66
C LEU A 292 -10.03 1.28 7.60
N GLY A 293 -9.50 2.50 7.61
CA GLY A 293 -10.31 3.67 7.83
C GLY A 293 -11.40 3.82 6.77
N MET A 294 -11.01 3.85 5.50
CA MET A 294 -11.78 4.55 4.48
C MET A 294 -13.20 4.02 4.21
N GLY A 295 -13.53 2.75 4.49
CA GLY A 295 -14.78 2.15 4.00
C GLY A 295 -15.71 1.47 5.01
N ILE A 296 -15.36 1.41 6.30
CA ILE A 296 -16.19 0.67 7.29
C ILE A 296 -17.28 1.57 7.86
N ASP A 297 -18.54 1.14 7.75
CA ASP A 297 -19.69 1.77 8.40
C ASP A 297 -20.06 1.05 9.70
N LYS A 298 -19.38 1.42 10.79
CA LYS A 298 -19.68 0.94 12.15
C LYS A 298 -20.06 2.12 13.05
N LYS A 299 -21.27 2.10 13.60
CA LYS A 299 -21.82 3.23 14.37
C LYS A 299 -21.23 3.35 15.78
N ASP A 300 -20.85 2.22 16.35
CA ASP A 300 -20.57 2.02 17.77
C ASP A 300 -19.08 1.85 18.10
N VAL A 301 -18.19 2.43 17.28
CA VAL A 301 -16.76 2.51 17.59
C VAL A 301 -16.55 3.47 18.77
N ARG A 302 -16.05 2.96 19.89
CA ARG A 302 -15.96 3.66 21.19
C ARG A 302 -14.64 4.33 21.47
N PHE A 303 -13.56 3.89 20.82
CA PHE A 303 -12.29 4.57 20.94
C PHE A 303 -11.48 4.51 19.65
N ILE A 304 -10.65 5.51 19.45
CA ILE A 304 -9.59 5.51 18.44
C ILE A 304 -8.29 5.93 19.12
N ILE A 305 -7.24 5.12 18.93
CA ILE A 305 -5.90 5.40 19.42
C ILE A 305 -4.97 5.57 18.22
N HIS A 306 -4.22 6.67 18.17
CA HIS A 306 -3.15 6.87 17.20
C HIS A 306 -1.81 6.64 17.90
N THR A 307 -1.00 5.73 17.37
CA THR A 307 0.40 5.53 17.81
C THR A 307 1.38 6.36 17.00
N GLN A 308 0.90 6.96 15.91
CA GLN A 308 1.61 7.81 14.98
C GLN A 308 0.62 8.87 14.52
N PHE A 309 1.01 10.13 14.57
CA PHE A 309 0.15 11.19 14.06
C PHE A 309 0.13 11.21 12.52
N PRO A 310 -1.03 11.51 11.89
CA PRO A 310 -1.15 11.62 10.44
C PRO A 310 -0.41 12.81 9.85
N GLN A 311 -0.31 12.88 8.52
CA GLN A 311 0.41 13.95 7.81
C GLN A 311 -0.27 15.33 7.90
N SER A 312 -1.53 15.40 8.33
CA SER A 312 -2.24 16.68 8.48
C SER A 312 -3.44 16.58 9.43
N PRO A 313 -3.93 17.71 9.97
CA PRO A 313 -5.15 17.75 10.77
C PRO A 313 -6.39 17.20 10.04
N ILE A 314 -6.42 17.28 8.70
CA ILE A 314 -7.53 16.77 7.88
C ILE A 314 -7.58 15.25 7.94
N HIS A 315 -6.43 14.58 7.74
CA HIS A 315 -6.35 13.12 7.85
C HIS A 315 -6.74 12.67 9.25
N TYR A 316 -6.24 13.35 10.28
CA TYR A 316 -6.59 13.07 11.66
C TYR A 316 -8.10 13.21 11.91
N TYR A 317 -8.73 14.31 11.48
CA TYR A 317 -10.17 14.51 11.60
C TYR A 317 -10.98 13.43 10.88
N GLN A 318 -10.56 13.03 9.68
CA GLN A 318 -11.20 11.96 8.91
C GLN A 318 -11.15 10.61 9.64
N GLU A 319 -9.99 10.29 10.21
CA GLU A 319 -9.76 9.03 10.92
C GLU A 319 -10.56 8.98 12.22
N ILE A 320 -10.49 10.02 13.07
CA ILE A 320 -11.24 10.08 14.33
C ILE A 320 -12.75 10.17 14.10
N GLY A 321 -13.18 10.77 12.98
CA GLY A 321 -14.58 10.88 12.57
C GLY A 321 -15.26 9.53 12.29
N ARG A 322 -14.52 8.43 12.30
CA ARG A 322 -15.06 7.08 12.18
C ARG A 322 -15.67 6.59 13.50
N ALA A 323 -15.28 7.18 14.63
CA ALA A 323 -15.79 6.80 15.93
C ALA A 323 -17.09 7.52 16.31
N GLY A 324 -17.87 6.89 17.20
CA GLY A 324 -19.00 7.53 17.85
C GLY A 324 -20.10 8.02 16.90
N ARG A 325 -20.37 7.36 15.77
CA ARG A 325 -21.39 7.85 14.82
C ARG A 325 -22.81 7.78 15.39
N ASP A 326 -23.01 6.96 16.42
CA ASP A 326 -24.22 6.91 17.25
C ASP A 326 -24.36 8.09 18.26
N GLY A 327 -23.39 9.01 18.30
CA GLY A 327 -23.42 10.17 19.20
C GLY A 327 -23.04 9.86 20.65
N LYS A 328 -22.68 8.62 20.99
CA LYS A 328 -22.28 8.25 22.35
C LYS A 328 -20.85 8.68 22.68
N ASN A 329 -20.56 8.86 23.97
CA ASN A 329 -19.22 9.19 24.47
C ASN A 329 -18.16 8.25 23.87
N THR A 330 -17.08 8.86 23.39
CA THR A 330 -16.06 8.18 22.59
C THR A 330 -14.70 8.79 22.89
N ASP A 331 -13.70 7.94 23.19
CA ASP A 331 -12.35 8.37 23.56
C ASP A 331 -11.43 8.41 22.34
N ILE A 332 -10.74 9.52 22.15
CA ILE A 332 -9.83 9.76 21.04
C ILE A 332 -8.47 10.09 21.64
N ILE A 333 -7.50 9.18 21.47
CA ILE A 333 -6.19 9.26 22.11
C ILE A 333 -5.12 9.30 21.02
N LEU A 334 -4.20 10.26 21.09
CA LEU A 334 -3.04 10.33 20.21
C LEU A 334 -1.77 10.27 21.05
N PHE A 335 -1.01 9.18 20.91
CA PHE A 335 0.34 9.08 21.44
C PHE A 335 1.32 9.79 20.50
N TYR A 336 2.25 10.54 21.07
CA TYR A 336 3.28 11.27 20.33
C TYR A 336 4.62 11.23 21.06
N ASN A 337 5.69 10.93 20.32
CA ASN A 337 7.06 11.30 20.67
C ASN A 337 7.63 12.28 19.63
N PRO A 338 8.64 13.10 19.96
CA PRO A 338 9.21 14.06 19.00
C PRO A 338 9.77 13.44 17.70
N SER A 339 10.30 12.21 17.76
CA SER A 339 10.83 11.49 16.59
C SER A 339 9.76 11.04 15.60
N ASP A 340 8.48 11.01 15.99
CA ASP A 340 7.37 10.59 15.13
C ASP A 340 7.23 11.46 13.88
N ARG A 341 7.80 12.67 13.86
CA ARG A 341 7.83 13.55 12.69
C ARG A 341 8.58 12.95 11.50
N GLU A 342 9.59 12.10 11.75
CA GLU A 342 10.44 11.54 10.71
C GLU A 342 9.67 10.71 9.69
N LEU A 343 8.66 9.96 10.13
CA LEU A 343 7.90 9.07 9.26
C LEU A 343 6.99 9.84 8.27
N PRO A 344 6.14 10.79 8.71
CA PRO A 344 5.44 11.71 7.83
C PRO A 344 6.36 12.48 6.88
N ASP A 345 7.47 13.03 7.37
CA ASP A 345 8.44 13.75 6.53
C ASP A 345 9.02 12.84 5.44
N HIS A 346 9.37 11.61 5.79
CA HIS A 346 9.82 10.62 4.82
C HIS A 346 8.74 10.32 3.77
N PHE A 347 7.48 10.16 4.17
CA PHE A 347 6.38 9.94 3.21
C PHE A 347 6.15 11.14 2.30
N ILE A 348 6.25 12.37 2.80
CA ILE A 348 6.10 13.58 1.99
C ILE A 348 7.25 13.69 0.99
N ASN A 349 8.48 13.50 1.44
CA ASN A 349 9.68 13.62 0.59
C ASN A 349 9.78 12.49 -0.45
N THR A 350 9.23 11.30 -0.15
CA THR A 350 9.24 10.17 -1.09
C THR A 350 7.92 9.98 -1.85
N ALA A 351 6.91 10.83 -1.65
CA ALA A 351 5.62 10.74 -2.35
C ALA A 351 5.76 10.78 -3.87
N ARG A 352 6.77 11.52 -4.37
CA ARG A 352 7.15 11.55 -5.79
C ARG A 352 8.54 10.94 -6.00
N PRO A 353 8.79 10.33 -7.18
CA PRO A 353 10.12 9.88 -7.56
C PRO A 353 11.11 11.05 -7.54
N ALA A 354 12.36 10.81 -7.12
CA ALA A 354 13.42 11.82 -7.20
C ALA A 354 13.85 12.05 -8.66
N ARG A 355 14.45 13.21 -8.96
CA ARG A 355 14.87 13.60 -10.32
C ARG A 355 15.71 12.52 -11.02
N ASN A 356 16.67 11.94 -10.32
CA ASN A 356 17.52 10.86 -10.84
C ASN A 356 16.74 9.61 -11.28
N GLN A 357 15.55 9.36 -10.73
CA GLN A 357 14.68 8.26 -11.17
C GLN A 357 14.01 8.57 -12.51
N TYR A 358 13.61 9.83 -12.74
CA TYR A 358 13.08 10.25 -14.05
C TYR A 358 14.16 10.14 -15.12
N GLU A 359 15.38 10.60 -14.83
CA GLU A 359 16.54 10.50 -15.72
C GLU A 359 16.80 9.05 -16.13
N LYS A 360 16.78 8.10 -15.19
CA LYS A 360 16.90 6.65 -15.52
C LYS A 360 15.85 6.14 -16.50
N VAL A 361 14.60 6.61 -16.40
CA VAL A 361 13.52 6.21 -17.32
C VAL A 361 13.70 6.86 -18.69
N ILE A 362 14.08 8.14 -18.71
CA ILE A 362 14.37 8.88 -19.94
C ILE A 362 15.57 8.28 -20.67
N ASP A 363 16.65 7.99 -19.96
CA ASP A 363 17.85 7.36 -20.51
C ASP A 363 17.54 5.98 -21.08
N ALA A 364 16.71 5.19 -20.39
CA ALA A 364 16.25 3.90 -20.89
C ALA A 364 15.49 4.03 -22.22
N LEU A 365 14.73 5.12 -22.43
CA LEU A 365 13.99 5.41 -23.65
C LEU A 365 14.89 5.99 -24.75
N LYS A 366 15.74 6.98 -24.43
CA LYS A 366 16.66 7.63 -25.38
C LYS A 366 17.63 6.63 -26.01
N HIS A 367 18.14 5.68 -25.23
CA HIS A 367 19.11 4.68 -25.70
C HIS A 367 18.45 3.40 -26.22
N SER A 368 17.12 3.40 -26.41
CA SER A 368 16.41 2.26 -26.98
C SER A 368 16.22 2.45 -28.48
N GLN A 369 16.63 1.45 -29.26
CA GLN A 369 16.38 1.43 -30.72
C GLN A 369 14.90 1.18 -31.06
N GLU A 370 14.13 0.63 -30.13
CA GLU A 370 12.69 0.39 -30.28
C GLU A 370 11.90 0.99 -29.11
N PRO A 371 10.61 1.32 -29.30
CA PRO A 371 9.74 1.74 -28.22
C PRO A 371 9.63 0.66 -27.14
N LEU A 372 9.62 1.10 -25.89
CA LEU A 372 9.67 0.19 -24.73
C LEU A 372 8.30 -0.01 -24.12
N GLY A 373 7.97 -1.25 -23.78
CA GLY A 373 6.85 -1.55 -22.90
C GLY A 373 7.18 -1.26 -21.43
N GLU A 374 6.16 -1.16 -20.58
CA GLU A 374 6.33 -0.91 -19.13
C GLU A 374 7.29 -1.91 -18.46
N ARG A 375 7.20 -3.19 -18.81
CA ARG A 375 8.08 -4.22 -18.26
C ARG A 375 9.56 -3.96 -18.58
N SER A 376 9.86 -3.54 -19.81
CA SER A 376 11.22 -3.24 -20.24
C SER A 376 11.75 -1.98 -19.55
N LEU A 377 10.89 -0.98 -19.32
CA LEU A 377 11.25 0.23 -18.57
C LEU A 377 11.62 -0.09 -17.12
N VAL A 378 10.83 -0.92 -16.44
CA VAL A 378 11.11 -1.38 -15.07
C VAL A 378 12.47 -2.08 -15.00
N LYS A 379 12.75 -2.99 -15.93
CA LYS A 379 14.02 -3.72 -15.97
C LYS A 379 15.22 -2.80 -16.23
N LYS A 380 15.14 -1.95 -17.25
CA LYS A 380 16.25 -1.06 -17.64
C LYS A 380 16.52 0.03 -16.60
N SER A 381 15.48 0.60 -15.99
CA SER A 381 15.63 1.64 -14.97
C SER A 381 15.97 1.10 -13.57
N ASN A 382 15.78 -0.21 -13.33
CA ASN A 382 15.89 -0.83 -12.01
C ASN A 382 15.03 -0.11 -10.93
N LEU A 383 13.84 0.35 -11.32
CA LEU A 383 12.88 1.00 -10.43
C LEU A 383 11.71 0.06 -10.13
N LYS A 384 10.99 0.30 -9.03
CA LYS A 384 9.73 -0.41 -8.75
C LYS A 384 8.70 -0.11 -9.86
N GLN A 385 7.86 -1.10 -10.20
CA GLN A 385 6.82 -0.94 -11.21
C GLN A 385 5.89 0.25 -10.93
N THR A 386 5.51 0.43 -9.67
CA THR A 386 4.68 1.57 -9.23
C THR A 386 5.36 2.92 -9.47
N ARG A 387 6.68 3.01 -9.26
CA ARG A 387 7.46 4.22 -9.55
C ARG A 387 7.52 4.51 -11.05
N VAL A 388 7.78 3.49 -11.86
CA VAL A 388 7.79 3.63 -13.33
C VAL A 388 6.44 4.11 -13.85
N ARG A 389 5.32 3.62 -13.31
CA ARG A 389 3.98 4.07 -13.70
C ARG A 389 3.76 5.56 -13.41
N VAL A 390 4.19 6.04 -12.24
CA VAL A 390 4.11 7.46 -11.87
C VAL A 390 4.97 8.31 -12.81
N ILE A 391 6.26 7.98 -12.93
CA ILE A 391 7.19 8.70 -13.81
C ILE A 391 6.64 8.77 -15.24
N LYS A 392 6.16 7.64 -15.75
CA LYS A 392 5.59 7.54 -17.09
C LYS A 392 4.39 8.45 -17.30
N ALA A 393 3.45 8.48 -16.34
CA ALA A 393 2.28 9.35 -16.42
C ALA A 393 2.69 10.83 -16.47
N ASP A 394 3.62 11.22 -15.60
CA ASP A 394 4.12 12.59 -15.53
C ASP A 394 4.88 13.00 -16.81
N LEU A 395 5.74 12.12 -17.34
CA LEU A 395 6.47 12.38 -18.58
C LEU A 395 5.56 12.49 -19.81
N ILE A 396 4.43 11.78 -19.82
CA ILE A 396 3.40 11.91 -20.86
C ILE A 396 2.70 13.26 -20.72
N GLU A 397 2.31 13.64 -19.51
CA GLU A 397 1.64 14.93 -19.22
C GLU A 397 2.53 16.13 -19.59
N GLN A 398 3.84 16.03 -19.35
CA GLN A 398 4.82 17.05 -19.74
C GLN A 398 5.20 16.98 -21.23
N GLY A 399 4.69 16.02 -22.01
CA GLY A 399 5.00 15.89 -23.43
C GLY A 399 6.44 15.44 -23.73
N ILE A 400 7.14 14.82 -22.77
CA ILE A 400 8.52 14.35 -22.92
C ILE A 400 8.57 13.00 -23.62
N ILE A 401 7.59 12.15 -23.34
CA ILE A 401 7.43 10.84 -23.97
C ILE A 401 6.03 10.74 -24.59
N LYS A 402 5.86 9.85 -25.56
CA LYS A 402 4.55 9.53 -26.13
C LYS A 402 4.21 8.05 -26.01
N GLU A 403 2.93 7.77 -25.83
CA GLU A 403 2.39 6.41 -25.90
C GLU A 403 2.13 6.06 -27.38
N VAL A 404 2.67 4.92 -27.81
CA VAL A 404 2.50 4.38 -29.17
C VAL A 404 1.97 2.96 -29.09
N VAL A 405 0.99 2.64 -29.94
CA VAL A 405 0.37 1.32 -29.98
C VAL A 405 1.09 0.47 -31.03
N TYR A 406 1.73 -0.61 -30.59
CA TYR A 406 2.35 -1.61 -31.47
C TYR A 406 1.56 -2.92 -31.35
N GLY A 407 0.75 -3.23 -32.37
CA GLY A 407 -0.21 -4.34 -32.33
C GLY A 407 -1.24 -4.14 -31.22
N LYS A 408 -1.36 -5.08 -30.28
CA LYS A 408 -2.24 -4.98 -29.10
C LYS A 408 -1.55 -4.41 -27.84
N ARG A 409 -0.32 -3.89 -27.96
CA ARG A 409 0.49 -3.49 -26.78
C ARG A 409 0.85 -2.01 -26.83
N LYS A 410 0.67 -1.34 -25.70
CA LYS A 410 1.15 0.02 -25.44
C LYS A 410 2.66 0.01 -25.22
N LYS A 411 3.38 0.83 -25.99
CA LYS A 411 4.82 1.09 -25.86
C LYS A 411 5.04 2.59 -25.72
N TYR A 412 6.24 2.98 -25.31
CA TYR A 412 6.61 4.35 -25.02
C TYR A 412 7.90 4.71 -25.73
N GLU A 413 7.97 5.92 -26.27
CA GLU A 413 9.15 6.46 -26.96
C GLU A 413 9.39 7.92 -26.56
N TYR A 414 10.67 8.31 -26.57
CA TYR A 414 11.11 9.67 -26.26
C TYR A 414 10.84 10.60 -27.45
N GLN A 415 10.44 11.85 -27.20
CA GLN A 415 10.17 12.83 -28.25
C GLN A 415 11.43 13.65 -28.58
N PHE A 416 11.77 13.76 -29.87
CA PHE A 416 13.02 14.43 -30.32
C PHE A 416 13.13 15.90 -29.85
N ASN A 417 11.99 16.62 -29.77
CA ASN A 417 11.90 18.00 -29.27
C ASN A 417 11.18 18.08 -27.91
N ALA A 418 11.39 17.09 -27.05
CA ALA A 418 10.81 17.09 -25.70
C ALA A 418 11.22 18.35 -24.90
N PRO A 419 10.31 18.94 -24.12
CA PRO A 419 10.66 20.00 -23.20
C PRO A 419 11.54 19.48 -22.04
N ASP A 420 12.18 20.39 -21.33
CA ASP A 420 12.91 20.05 -20.11
C ASP A 420 11.97 19.58 -18.99
N LEU A 421 12.47 18.70 -18.12
CA LEU A 421 11.68 18.23 -16.98
C LEU A 421 11.38 19.37 -16.01
N ASP A 422 10.09 19.61 -15.79
CA ASP A 422 9.61 20.56 -14.78
C ASP A 422 9.19 19.83 -13.50
N PHE A 423 9.78 20.25 -12.37
CA PHE A 423 9.46 19.79 -11.02
C PHE A 423 8.71 20.85 -10.20
N SER A 424 8.39 22.01 -10.78
CA SER A 424 7.81 23.16 -10.07
C SER A 424 6.49 22.83 -9.38
N SER A 425 5.63 22.05 -10.04
CA SER A 425 4.35 21.57 -9.50
C SER A 425 4.56 20.60 -8.32
N PHE A 426 5.57 19.73 -8.40
CA PHE A 426 5.91 18.78 -7.36
C PHE A 426 6.48 19.47 -6.12
N GLU A 427 7.37 20.44 -6.30
CA GLU A 427 7.91 21.23 -5.19
C GLU A 427 6.82 22.08 -4.51
N LYS A 428 5.90 22.67 -5.28
CA LYS A 428 4.74 23.38 -4.72
C LYS A 428 3.88 22.43 -3.86
N LEU A 429 3.59 21.23 -4.36
CA LEU A 429 2.83 20.23 -3.62
C LEU A 429 3.58 19.75 -2.37
N ARG A 430 4.89 19.50 -2.47
CA ARG A 430 5.73 19.08 -1.33
C ARG A 430 5.74 20.15 -0.24
N LYS A 431 5.98 21.41 -0.60
CA LYS A 431 5.91 22.55 0.34
C LYS A 431 4.54 22.66 1.00
N PHE A 432 3.46 22.48 0.23
CA PHE A 432 2.10 22.47 0.77
C PHE A 432 1.91 21.34 1.79
N ARG A 433 2.35 20.11 1.49
CA ARG A 433 2.26 18.97 2.43
C ARG A 433 3.13 19.15 3.68
N CYS A 434 4.33 19.73 3.56
CA CYS A 434 5.15 20.07 4.73
C CYS A 434 4.45 21.11 5.62
N ALA A 435 3.83 22.13 5.04
CA ALA A 435 3.06 23.12 5.80
C ALA A 435 1.86 22.48 6.52
N GLU A 436 1.16 21.55 5.88
CA GLU A 436 0.08 20.77 6.51
C GLU A 436 0.58 19.91 7.69
N LEU A 437 1.78 19.35 7.58
CA LEU A 437 2.42 18.58 8.65
C LEU A 437 2.76 19.48 9.84
N ASP A 438 3.31 20.67 9.59
CA ASP A 438 3.59 21.65 10.65
C ASP A 438 2.31 22.05 11.39
N LYS A 439 1.16 22.10 10.69
CA LYS A 439 -0.15 22.31 11.31
C LYS A 439 -0.63 21.13 12.16
N MET A 440 -0.25 19.90 11.81
CA MET A 440 -0.50 18.76 12.68
C MET A 440 0.36 18.82 13.96
N ILE A 441 1.61 19.27 13.86
CA ILE A 441 2.50 19.45 15.02
C ILE A 441 1.97 20.58 15.91
N GLU A 442 1.55 21.70 15.32
CA GLU A 442 0.88 22.79 16.05
C GLU A 442 -0.38 22.28 16.78
N TYR A 443 -1.17 21.40 16.15
CA TYR A 443 -2.30 20.76 16.81
C TYR A 443 -1.90 19.91 18.03
N ILE A 444 -0.79 19.18 17.96
CA ILE A 444 -0.29 18.29 19.02
C ILE A 444 0.29 19.10 20.18
N GLU A 445 1.17 20.05 19.88
CA GLU A 445 1.95 20.80 20.88
C GLU A 445 1.21 22.04 21.40
N GLY A 446 0.22 22.52 20.64
CA GLY A 446 -0.52 23.74 20.90
C GLY A 446 -1.34 23.71 22.20
N GLY A 447 -1.71 24.92 22.64
CA GLY A 447 -2.46 25.17 23.88
C GLY A 447 -3.94 25.52 23.69
N THR A 448 -4.50 25.34 22.49
CA THR A 448 -5.92 25.64 22.22
C THR A 448 -6.80 24.39 22.36
N CYS A 449 -8.11 24.58 22.47
CA CYS A 449 -9.07 23.48 22.47
C CYS A 449 -8.89 22.62 21.20
N ARG A 450 -8.63 21.32 21.38
CA ARG A 450 -8.32 20.38 20.28
C ARG A 450 -9.39 20.37 19.18
N MET A 451 -10.67 20.22 19.57
CA MET A 451 -11.77 20.20 18.60
C MET A 451 -11.98 21.57 17.94
N LYS A 452 -11.80 22.67 18.67
CA LYS A 452 -11.86 24.02 18.09
C LYS A 452 -10.77 24.20 17.02
N TYR A 453 -9.55 23.75 17.29
CA TYR A 453 -8.45 23.78 16.31
C TYR A 453 -8.83 23.04 15.02
N LEU A 454 -9.29 21.79 15.12
CA LEU A 454 -9.66 20.98 13.95
C LEU A 454 -10.80 21.62 13.12
N ARG A 455 -11.79 22.21 13.79
CA ARG A 455 -12.91 22.89 13.14
C ARG A 455 -12.46 24.14 12.39
N ASN A 456 -11.69 24.99 13.07
CA ASN A 456 -11.11 26.20 12.47
C ASN A 456 -10.26 25.85 11.25
N TYR A 457 -9.46 24.79 11.34
CA TYR A 457 -8.65 24.28 10.24
C TYR A 457 -9.49 23.90 9.01
N LEU A 458 -10.63 23.26 9.24
CA LEU A 458 -11.56 22.85 8.19
C LEU A 458 -12.47 23.98 7.69
N GLY A 459 -12.36 25.20 8.23
CA GLY A 459 -13.18 26.36 7.81
C GLY A 459 -14.46 26.56 8.62
N ASP A 460 -14.70 25.77 9.66
CA ASP A 460 -15.81 25.99 10.60
C ASP A 460 -15.35 26.95 11.72
N LYS A 461 -15.70 28.23 11.55
CA LYS A 461 -15.21 29.35 12.38
C LYS A 461 -16.07 29.65 13.62
N THR A 462 -17.02 28.80 14.01
CA THR A 462 -17.79 29.10 15.23
C THR A 462 -16.86 29.10 16.45
N ASP A 463 -17.04 30.04 17.37
CA ASP A 463 -16.17 30.20 18.54
C ASP A 463 -16.52 29.24 19.71
N ILE A 464 -16.60 27.97 19.34
CA ILE A 464 -16.97 26.73 20.03
C ILE A 464 -15.89 25.98 20.83
N SER A 465 -15.54 26.30 22.08
CA SER A 465 -14.68 25.40 22.87
C SER A 465 -15.42 24.14 23.31
N CYS A 466 -14.78 22.96 23.23
CA CYS A 466 -15.47 21.68 23.48
C CYS A 466 -15.66 21.32 24.95
N GLY A 467 -14.95 21.98 25.88
CA GLY A 467 -15.05 21.77 27.33
C GLY A 467 -14.55 20.42 27.88
N LYS A 468 -14.08 19.50 27.03
CA LYS A 468 -13.82 18.10 27.41
C LYS A 468 -12.55 17.46 26.84
N CYS A 469 -11.76 18.20 26.05
CA CYS A 469 -10.44 17.72 25.64
C CYS A 469 -9.40 17.97 26.74
N ASP A 470 -8.27 17.26 26.65
CA ASP A 470 -7.09 17.45 27.51
C ASP A 470 -6.75 18.93 27.76
N THR A 471 -6.73 19.76 26.72
CA THR A 471 -6.44 21.20 26.85
C THR A 471 -7.52 21.97 27.62
N CYS A 472 -8.81 21.74 27.32
CA CYS A 472 -9.92 22.40 28.03
C CYS A 472 -9.97 22.01 29.50
N LEU A 473 -9.56 20.78 29.82
CA LEU A 473 -9.55 20.25 31.18
C LEU A 473 -8.24 20.55 31.92
N ASN A 474 -7.26 21.19 31.26
CA ASN A 474 -5.89 21.37 31.77
C ASN A 474 -5.23 20.06 32.25
N LYS A 475 -5.46 18.96 31.51
CA LYS A 475 -4.95 17.61 31.80
C LYS A 475 -3.97 17.15 30.72
N LYS A 476 -2.85 17.86 30.56
CA LYS A 476 -1.77 17.40 29.66
C LYS A 476 -1.17 16.12 30.23
N VAL A 477 -1.18 15.04 29.45
CA VAL A 477 -0.70 13.73 29.89
C VAL A 477 0.70 13.49 29.32
N PHE A 478 1.64 13.30 30.23
CA PHE A 478 2.93 12.68 29.92
C PHE A 478 2.88 11.25 30.44
N TRP A 479 3.16 10.28 29.57
CA TRP A 479 3.13 8.87 29.89
C TRP A 479 4.52 8.28 29.90
N LYS A 480 4.80 7.51 30.95
CA LYS A 480 5.98 6.67 31.09
C LYS A 480 5.53 5.33 31.65
N ASN A 481 6.04 4.24 31.08
CA ASN A 481 5.70 2.92 31.58
C ASN A 481 6.15 2.73 33.03
N SER A 482 5.35 2.02 33.82
CA SER A 482 5.80 1.50 35.12
C SER A 482 6.84 0.39 34.91
N PRO A 483 7.69 0.07 35.90
CA PRO A 483 8.65 -1.03 35.79
C PRO A 483 8.02 -2.37 35.39
N GLU A 484 6.79 -2.64 35.82
CA GLU A 484 6.03 -3.83 35.47
C GLU A 484 5.67 -3.84 33.98
N LEU A 485 5.16 -2.73 33.46
CA LEU A 485 4.84 -2.58 32.03
C LEU A 485 6.10 -2.64 31.16
N GLU A 486 7.20 -2.02 31.59
CA GLU A 486 8.49 -2.14 30.88
C GLU A 486 8.94 -3.59 30.77
N LEU A 487 8.76 -4.38 31.84
CA LEU A 487 9.09 -5.80 31.84
C LEU A 487 8.16 -6.60 30.91
N GLU A 488 6.86 -6.30 30.86
CA GLU A 488 5.91 -6.93 29.94
C GLU A 488 6.26 -6.65 28.48
N VAL A 489 6.54 -5.39 28.13
CA VAL A 489 6.95 -4.98 26.78
C VAL A 489 8.27 -5.66 26.40
N LYS A 490 9.25 -5.70 27.32
CA LYS A 490 10.52 -6.40 27.10
C LYS A 490 10.31 -7.89 26.87
N LYS A 491 9.49 -8.56 27.71
CA LYS A 491 9.15 -9.98 27.57
C LYS A 491 8.49 -10.27 26.23
N PHE A 492 7.65 -9.37 25.72
CA PHE A 492 7.05 -9.51 24.40
C PHE A 492 8.12 -9.49 23.30
N TYR A 493 8.96 -8.45 23.23
CA TYR A 493 10.01 -8.36 22.20
C TYR A 493 10.99 -9.53 22.22
N ASP A 494 11.29 -10.02 23.41
CA ASP A 494 12.12 -11.19 23.64
C ASP A 494 11.55 -12.51 23.08
N ASN A 495 10.23 -12.57 22.86
CA ASN A 495 9.49 -13.78 22.46
C ASN A 495 8.70 -13.63 21.15
N TYR A 496 8.71 -12.44 20.56
CA TYR A 496 8.02 -12.13 19.32
C TYR A 496 8.99 -12.25 18.14
N PHE A 497 8.70 -13.19 17.25
CA PHE A 497 9.56 -13.53 16.12
C PHE A 497 8.75 -13.41 14.82
N PRO A 498 9.17 -12.58 13.85
CA PRO A 498 8.42 -12.37 12.62
C PRO A 498 8.38 -13.62 11.74
N ALA A 499 7.18 -14.04 11.31
CA ALA A 499 7.03 -15.11 10.33
C ALA A 499 7.47 -14.69 8.92
N LEU A 500 8.05 -15.63 8.18
CA LEU A 500 8.39 -15.53 6.77
C LEU A 500 7.35 -16.31 5.97
N ASN A 501 6.35 -15.62 5.42
CA ASN A 501 5.25 -16.24 4.68
C ASN A 501 5.70 -16.59 3.26
N ILE A 502 6.39 -17.73 3.12
CA ILE A 502 7.00 -18.21 1.87
C ILE A 502 6.74 -19.69 1.58
N ALA A 503 5.85 -20.33 2.36
CA ALA A 503 5.53 -21.74 2.18
C ALA A 503 5.16 -22.11 0.75
N SER A 504 5.60 -23.28 0.32
CA SER A 504 5.33 -23.87 -0.98
C SER A 504 5.47 -25.39 -0.90
N GLU A 505 4.34 -26.10 -1.00
CA GLU A 505 4.32 -27.56 -0.98
C GLU A 505 5.15 -28.16 -2.13
N LYS A 506 5.09 -27.53 -3.32
CA LYS A 506 5.88 -27.93 -4.49
C LYS A 506 7.38 -27.92 -4.21
N LEU A 507 7.84 -26.97 -3.39
CA LEU A 507 9.27 -26.80 -3.07
C LEU A 507 9.65 -27.42 -1.73
N LYS A 508 8.72 -28.15 -1.07
CA LYS A 508 8.90 -28.65 0.30
C LYS A 508 9.32 -27.57 1.30
N LEU A 509 8.96 -26.33 1.01
CA LEU A 509 9.34 -25.15 1.78
C LEU A 509 8.21 -24.81 2.75
N ILE A 510 8.50 -24.74 4.04
CA ILE A 510 7.55 -24.21 5.03
C ILE A 510 7.79 -22.72 5.29
N ASN A 511 6.87 -22.09 6.02
CA ASN A 511 7.07 -20.73 6.49
C ASN A 511 8.30 -20.68 7.40
N GLY A 512 9.15 -19.69 7.16
CA GLY A 512 10.34 -19.45 7.97
C GLY A 512 10.06 -18.55 9.16
N VAL A 513 11.09 -18.30 9.97
CA VAL A 513 11.02 -17.35 11.08
C VAL A 513 12.27 -16.47 11.12
N ALA A 514 12.08 -15.19 11.48
CA ALA A 514 13.17 -14.28 11.78
C ALA A 514 13.35 -14.10 13.29
N ALA A 515 14.60 -13.99 13.75
CA ALA A 515 14.87 -13.71 15.16
C ALA A 515 14.42 -12.29 15.57
N SER A 516 14.37 -11.34 14.62
CA SER A 516 13.86 -9.98 14.86
C SER A 516 13.46 -9.26 13.56
N TYR A 517 12.89 -8.06 13.69
CA TYR A 517 12.79 -7.09 12.59
C TYR A 517 14.09 -6.29 12.44
N TYR A 518 14.51 -6.08 11.20
CA TYR A 518 15.63 -5.21 10.88
C TYR A 518 15.23 -3.74 11.11
N GLY A 519 15.95 -3.03 11.98
CA GLY A 519 15.76 -1.58 12.25
C GLY A 519 14.76 -1.22 13.35
N PHE A 520 14.03 -2.18 13.93
CA PHE A 520 13.09 -1.92 15.05
C PHE A 520 13.73 -2.09 16.44
N SER A 521 14.96 -2.59 16.46
CA SER A 521 15.77 -2.83 17.66
C SER A 521 17.22 -2.52 17.34
N SER A 522 18.08 -2.50 18.37
CA SER A 522 19.54 -2.37 18.22
C SER A 522 20.17 -3.45 17.31
N ILE A 523 19.43 -4.51 16.97
CA ILE A 523 19.86 -5.64 16.13
C ILE A 523 20.24 -5.19 14.72
N GLY A 524 19.51 -4.25 14.12
CA GLY A 524 19.84 -3.74 12.78
C GLY A 524 21.20 -3.06 12.76
N THR A 525 21.46 -2.21 13.75
CA THR A 525 22.74 -1.53 13.97
C THR A 525 23.87 -2.52 14.26
N VAL A 526 23.60 -3.56 15.04
CA VAL A 526 24.56 -4.65 15.32
C VAL A 526 24.92 -5.41 14.04
N ILE A 527 23.93 -5.79 13.22
CA ILE A 527 24.16 -6.46 11.94
C ILE A 527 24.95 -5.54 10.99
N HIS A 528 24.61 -4.25 10.92
CA HIS A 528 25.34 -3.27 10.11
C HIS A 528 26.81 -3.15 10.55
N LYS A 529 27.05 -2.98 11.86
CA LYS A 529 28.39 -2.88 12.43
C LYS A 529 29.25 -4.12 12.16
N CYS A 530 28.70 -5.32 12.34
CA CYS A 530 29.39 -6.57 12.05
C CYS A 530 29.72 -6.73 10.55
N LYS A 531 28.80 -6.32 9.66
CA LYS A 531 29.01 -6.40 8.21
C LYS A 531 29.99 -5.36 7.68
N TYR A 532 29.96 -4.12 8.21
CA TYR A 532 30.57 -2.96 7.54
C TYR A 532 31.62 -2.19 8.36
N GLU A 533 31.56 -2.18 9.70
CA GLU A 533 32.38 -1.24 10.50
C GLU A 533 33.50 -1.87 11.33
N ARG A 534 33.49 -3.19 11.57
CA ARG A 534 34.61 -4.01 12.13
C ARG A 534 34.20 -5.48 12.03
N GLY A 535 34.86 -6.27 11.17
CA GLY A 535 34.47 -7.65 10.83
C GLY A 535 34.67 -8.65 11.97
N GLY A 536 33.69 -8.75 12.87
CA GLY A 536 33.62 -9.77 13.92
C GLY A 536 32.38 -10.65 13.79
N TYR A 537 32.36 -11.75 14.54
CA TYR A 537 31.22 -12.67 14.63
C TYR A 537 29.93 -11.97 15.08
N PHE A 538 28.77 -12.50 14.68
CA PHE A 538 27.52 -12.06 15.28
C PHE A 538 27.52 -12.31 16.80
N PRO A 539 27.07 -11.36 17.63
CA PRO A 539 27.13 -11.49 19.08
C PRO A 539 26.22 -12.61 19.61
N ASP A 540 26.57 -13.14 20.78
CA ASP A 540 25.85 -14.22 21.47
C ASP A 540 24.38 -13.89 21.75
N SER A 541 24.05 -12.61 21.91
CA SER A 541 22.66 -12.16 22.06
C SER A 541 21.80 -12.54 20.85
N LEU A 542 22.33 -12.41 19.62
CA LEU A 542 21.61 -12.80 18.40
C LEU A 542 21.48 -14.32 18.28
N LEU A 543 22.52 -15.06 18.67
CA LEU A 543 22.46 -16.52 18.70
C LEU A 543 21.37 -17.00 19.66
N LYS A 544 21.33 -16.45 20.89
CA LYS A 544 20.30 -16.76 21.89
C LYS A 544 18.90 -16.45 21.35
N GLN A 545 18.72 -15.34 20.64
CA GLN A 545 17.43 -14.95 20.08
C GLN A 545 17.00 -15.87 18.92
N ALA A 546 17.91 -16.23 18.01
CA ALA A 546 17.63 -17.18 16.94
C ALA A 546 17.28 -18.57 17.48
N LEU A 547 17.96 -19.03 18.53
CA LEU A 547 17.64 -20.29 19.20
C LEU A 547 16.28 -20.25 19.91
N ARG A 548 15.85 -19.10 20.45
CA ARG A 548 14.48 -18.94 20.98
C ARG A 548 13.44 -19.00 19.87
N ALA A 549 13.70 -18.35 18.73
CA ALA A 549 12.84 -18.44 17.55
C ALA A 549 12.72 -19.89 17.05
N TYR A 550 13.85 -20.60 16.94
CA TYR A 550 13.90 -22.02 16.58
C TYR A 550 13.04 -22.86 17.54
N ARG A 551 13.27 -22.76 18.85
CA ARG A 551 12.51 -23.55 19.83
C ARG A 551 11.02 -23.27 19.77
N LYS A 552 10.61 -22.03 19.53
CA LYS A 552 9.19 -21.68 19.48
C LYS A 552 8.47 -22.23 18.26
N TYR A 553 9.11 -22.25 17.09
CA TYR A 553 8.43 -22.57 15.83
C TYR A 553 8.81 -23.92 15.24
N PHE A 554 9.98 -24.44 15.57
CA PHE A 554 10.56 -25.60 14.91
C PHE A 554 11.01 -26.71 15.88
N GLN A 555 10.72 -26.63 17.19
CA GLN A 555 11.13 -27.66 18.16
C GLN A 555 10.57 -29.05 17.84
N ASP A 556 9.37 -29.11 17.26
CA ASP A 556 8.67 -30.37 16.97
C ASP A 556 9.13 -30.98 15.64
N ILE A 557 10.05 -30.32 14.94
CA ILE A 557 10.63 -30.77 13.68
C ILE A 557 12.02 -31.33 13.96
N LYS A 558 12.22 -32.61 13.63
CA LYS A 558 13.54 -33.22 13.65
C LYS A 558 14.29 -32.85 12.36
N PHE A 559 15.25 -31.94 12.46
CA PHE A 559 16.14 -31.61 11.35
C PHE A 559 17.34 -32.55 11.31
N ASP A 560 17.71 -32.96 10.11
CA ASP A 560 18.83 -33.86 9.85
C ASP A 560 20.09 -33.09 9.45
N LEU A 561 19.93 -31.85 8.97
CA LEU A 561 21.02 -31.04 8.44
C LEU A 561 20.77 -29.54 8.59
N VAL A 562 21.81 -28.80 8.96
CA VAL A 562 21.87 -27.34 8.86
C VAL A 562 22.59 -26.98 7.56
N VAL A 563 21.98 -26.11 6.76
CA VAL A 563 22.57 -25.53 5.56
C VAL A 563 22.50 -24.01 5.71
N PHE A 564 23.44 -23.28 5.12
CA PHE A 564 23.45 -21.82 5.20
C PHE A 564 23.63 -21.17 3.83
N VAL A 565 23.08 -19.96 3.67
CA VAL A 565 23.18 -19.23 2.41
C VAL A 565 24.63 -18.83 2.15
N PRO A 566 25.25 -19.27 1.03
CA PRO A 566 26.63 -18.94 0.75
C PRO A 566 26.79 -17.43 0.47
N PRO A 567 27.88 -16.81 0.93
CA PRO A 567 28.01 -15.36 0.90
C PRO A 567 28.13 -14.81 -0.54
N THR A 568 27.81 -13.53 -0.69
CA THR A 568 27.97 -12.80 -1.98
C THR A 568 29.28 -12.02 -2.06
N GLU A 569 29.81 -11.62 -0.90
CA GLU A 569 31.10 -10.95 -0.74
C GLU A 569 31.94 -11.77 0.24
N SER A 570 33.26 -11.60 0.27
CA SER A 570 34.26 -12.47 0.94
C SER A 570 34.18 -12.59 2.48
N LYS A 571 33.08 -12.20 3.14
CA LYS A 571 32.87 -12.33 4.59
C LYS A 571 31.89 -13.47 4.91
N ASP A 572 32.39 -14.58 5.46
CA ASP A 572 31.58 -15.75 5.84
C ASP A 572 30.89 -15.61 7.21
N LEU A 573 30.14 -14.52 7.42
CA LEU A 573 29.47 -14.27 8.70
C LEU A 573 28.31 -15.23 8.95
N VAL A 574 27.62 -15.65 7.89
CA VAL A 574 26.45 -16.54 7.96
C VAL A 574 26.88 -17.98 8.25
N GLY A 575 27.95 -18.48 7.61
CA GLY A 575 28.51 -19.80 7.89
C GLY A 575 28.91 -19.96 9.35
N ASN A 576 29.71 -19.01 9.88
CA ASN A 576 30.09 -18.98 11.29
C ASN A 576 28.89 -18.94 12.25
N PHE A 577 27.80 -18.26 11.89
CA PHE A 577 26.58 -18.24 12.69
C PHE A 577 25.86 -19.59 12.66
N ALA A 578 25.77 -20.21 11.49
CA ALA A 578 25.17 -21.51 11.29
C ALA A 578 25.92 -22.62 12.02
N GLU A 579 27.25 -22.59 12.03
CA GLU A 579 28.10 -23.52 12.81
C GLU A 579 27.76 -23.46 14.29
N ARG A 580 27.64 -22.25 14.84
CA ARG A 580 27.30 -22.06 16.26
C ARG A 580 25.88 -22.54 16.57
N ILE A 581 24.93 -22.34 15.67
CA ILE A 581 23.58 -22.93 15.79
C ILE A 581 23.65 -24.46 15.77
N SER A 582 24.40 -25.04 14.82
CA SER A 582 24.59 -26.48 14.67
C SER A 582 25.16 -27.11 15.94
N VAL A 583 26.19 -26.52 16.55
CA VAL A 583 26.78 -26.98 17.82
C VAL A 583 25.75 -27.01 18.95
N VAL A 584 24.96 -25.94 19.10
CA VAL A 584 23.98 -25.84 20.20
C VAL A 584 22.79 -26.78 19.98
N LEU A 585 22.32 -26.93 18.74
CA LEU A 585 21.19 -27.79 18.40
C LEU A 585 21.59 -29.26 18.22
N LYS A 586 22.89 -29.56 18.11
CA LYS A 586 23.44 -30.89 17.80
C LYS A 586 22.92 -31.46 16.47
N ILE A 587 22.75 -30.60 15.48
CA ILE A 587 22.36 -30.97 14.12
C ILE A 587 23.60 -30.83 13.23
N PRO A 588 23.99 -31.83 12.42
CA PRO A 588 25.13 -31.72 11.50
C PRO A 588 24.99 -30.51 10.57
N ILE A 589 26.11 -29.84 10.26
CA ILE A 589 26.15 -28.74 9.28
C ILE A 589 26.77 -29.20 7.97
N SER A 590 26.25 -28.72 6.84
CA SER A 590 26.84 -28.91 5.52
C SER A 590 27.27 -27.59 4.88
N HIS A 591 28.43 -27.63 4.24
CA HIS A 591 29.04 -26.54 3.47
C HIS A 591 28.89 -26.76 1.95
N ASN A 592 28.06 -27.72 1.53
CA ASN A 592 27.95 -28.14 0.13
C ASN A 592 27.01 -27.29 -0.73
N LEU A 593 26.22 -26.39 -0.14
CA LEU A 593 25.47 -25.38 -0.88
C LEU A 593 26.42 -24.31 -1.40
N CYS A 594 26.52 -24.19 -2.72
CA CYS A 594 27.44 -23.27 -3.37
C CYS A 594 26.75 -22.40 -4.42
N LYS A 595 27.42 -21.32 -4.83
CA LYS A 595 26.96 -20.48 -5.93
C LYS A 595 27.51 -20.99 -7.25
N ALA A 596 26.62 -21.36 -8.16
CA ALA A 596 26.94 -21.74 -9.54
C ALA A 596 27.25 -20.52 -10.43
N LYS A 597 26.80 -19.32 -10.03
CA LYS A 597 27.09 -18.07 -10.74
C LYS A 597 27.34 -16.90 -9.79
N GLU A 598 28.09 -15.91 -10.26
CA GLU A 598 28.23 -14.64 -9.55
C GLU A 598 26.89 -13.89 -9.51
N THR A 599 26.56 -13.38 -8.32
CA THR A 599 25.33 -12.64 -8.05
C THR A 599 25.69 -11.33 -7.40
N LYS A 600 24.85 -10.30 -7.58
CA LYS A 600 25.00 -9.04 -6.82
C LYS A 600 24.17 -9.10 -5.54
N PRO A 601 24.53 -8.32 -4.50
CA PRO A 601 23.69 -8.21 -3.30
C PRO A 601 22.26 -7.80 -3.65
N GLN A 602 21.27 -8.48 -3.07
CA GLN A 602 19.84 -8.27 -3.40
C GLN A 602 19.35 -6.83 -3.17
N LYS A 603 20.00 -6.10 -2.25
CA LYS A 603 19.73 -4.67 -1.99
C LYS A 603 19.95 -3.76 -3.20
N VAL A 604 20.75 -4.16 -4.18
CA VAL A 604 21.03 -3.39 -5.40
C VAL A 604 19.81 -3.32 -6.33
N PHE A 605 18.93 -4.32 -6.27
CA PHE A 605 17.77 -4.42 -7.15
C PHE A 605 16.52 -3.89 -6.43
N GLN A 606 15.80 -2.96 -7.06
CA GLN A 606 14.62 -2.35 -6.42
C GLN A 606 13.31 -3.05 -6.79
N ASN A 607 13.31 -3.94 -7.78
CA ASN A 607 12.13 -4.64 -8.25
C ASN A 607 12.29 -6.17 -8.20
N SER A 608 11.17 -6.87 -8.02
CA SER A 608 11.13 -8.32 -7.85
C SER A 608 11.65 -9.09 -9.07
N TRP A 609 11.51 -8.56 -10.28
CA TRP A 609 11.98 -9.22 -11.50
C TRP A 609 13.50 -9.29 -11.56
N ASN A 610 14.18 -8.16 -11.37
CA ASN A 610 15.63 -8.12 -11.33
C ASN A 610 16.17 -8.92 -10.13
N LYS A 611 15.51 -8.88 -8.96
CA LYS A 611 15.88 -9.71 -7.81
C LYS A 611 15.84 -11.20 -8.13
N LYS A 612 14.76 -11.67 -8.77
CA LYS A 612 14.62 -13.06 -9.21
C LYS A 612 15.67 -13.41 -10.27
N GLU A 613 15.81 -12.62 -11.32
CA GLU A 613 16.77 -12.86 -12.42
C GLU A 613 18.22 -12.88 -11.93
N ASN A 614 18.56 -12.10 -10.91
CA ASN A 614 19.87 -12.13 -10.28
C ASN A 614 20.18 -13.49 -9.65
N VAL A 615 19.21 -14.14 -8.99
CA VAL A 615 19.42 -15.46 -8.34
C VAL A 615 19.00 -16.65 -9.19
N ASP A 616 18.29 -16.45 -10.30
CA ASP A 616 17.82 -17.54 -11.19
C ASP A 616 18.96 -18.49 -11.58
N GLU A 617 18.89 -19.77 -11.21
CA GLU A 617 19.93 -20.78 -11.41
C GLU A 617 21.28 -20.40 -10.74
N ALA A 618 21.27 -19.63 -9.65
CA ALA A 618 22.49 -19.16 -8.99
C ALA A 618 23.10 -20.16 -8.00
N PHE A 619 22.33 -21.14 -7.55
CA PHE A 619 22.74 -22.07 -6.50
C PHE A 619 22.78 -23.50 -7.01
N ASP A 620 23.72 -24.25 -6.47
CA ASP A 620 23.85 -25.69 -6.69
C ASP A 620 24.34 -26.38 -5.41
N TYR A 621 24.22 -27.70 -5.35
CA TYR A 621 24.59 -28.51 -4.20
C TYR A 621 25.59 -29.60 -4.59
N LYS A 622 26.81 -29.53 -4.05
CA LYS A 622 27.93 -30.38 -4.49
C LYS A 622 27.74 -31.88 -4.27
N ASN A 623 26.97 -32.28 -3.25
CA ASN A 623 26.77 -33.70 -2.90
C ASN A 623 25.28 -34.02 -2.72
N PRO A 624 24.52 -34.28 -3.80
CA PRO A 624 23.08 -34.49 -3.74
C PRO A 624 22.62 -35.61 -2.80
N GLU A 625 23.39 -36.69 -2.70
CA GLU A 625 23.06 -37.85 -1.83
C GLU A 625 23.03 -37.47 -0.35
N GLU A 626 23.74 -36.41 0.03
CA GLU A 626 23.74 -35.93 1.42
C GLU A 626 22.37 -35.38 1.85
N ILE A 627 21.54 -34.88 0.93
CA ILE A 627 20.31 -34.15 1.27
C ILE A 627 19.03 -34.89 0.89
N GLU A 628 19.13 -35.98 0.13
CA GLU A 628 17.96 -36.77 -0.27
C GLU A 628 17.17 -37.25 0.96
N GLY A 629 15.86 -36.98 0.96
CA GLY A 629 14.96 -37.36 2.05
C GLY A 629 15.15 -36.61 3.38
N LYS A 630 16.05 -35.62 3.47
CA LYS A 630 16.34 -34.92 4.73
C LYS A 630 15.43 -33.73 5.02
N ASN A 631 15.27 -33.44 6.31
CA ASN A 631 14.72 -32.19 6.83
C ASN A 631 15.85 -31.18 7.05
N ILE A 632 15.82 -30.07 6.33
CA ILE A 632 16.91 -29.09 6.29
C ILE A 632 16.49 -27.80 7.00
N LEU A 633 17.33 -27.35 7.93
CA LEU A 633 17.25 -26.02 8.52
C LEU A 633 18.16 -25.08 7.74
N LEU A 634 17.58 -24.10 7.03
CA LEU A 634 18.32 -23.11 6.25
C LEU A 634 18.58 -21.84 7.06
N ILE A 635 19.85 -21.45 7.20
CA ILE A 635 20.27 -20.24 7.92
C ILE A 635 20.63 -19.13 6.94
N ASP A 636 20.09 -17.93 7.16
CA ASP A 636 20.44 -16.71 6.42
C ASP A 636 20.53 -15.51 7.40
N ASP A 637 21.12 -14.41 6.95
CA ASP A 637 21.19 -13.19 7.77
C ASP A 637 19.92 -12.35 7.69
N ILE A 638 19.48 -11.97 6.49
CA ILE A 638 18.45 -10.97 6.27
C ILE A 638 17.43 -11.46 5.25
N PHE A 639 16.18 -11.57 5.68
CA PHE A 639 15.06 -11.81 4.77
C PHE A 639 14.52 -10.50 4.18
N ASP A 640 14.53 -10.41 2.85
CA ASP A 640 13.96 -9.29 2.10
C ASP A 640 12.62 -9.62 1.39
N SER A 641 12.68 -9.81 0.08
CA SER A 641 11.67 -10.37 -0.82
C SER A 641 11.57 -11.90 -0.73
N GLY A 642 12.57 -12.56 -0.14
CA GLY A 642 12.67 -14.02 -0.12
C GLY A 642 13.10 -14.65 -1.45
N ALA A 643 13.54 -13.86 -2.44
CA ALA A 643 13.99 -14.38 -3.73
C ALA A 643 15.14 -15.39 -3.59
N THR A 644 16.16 -15.08 -2.77
CA THR A 644 17.30 -15.97 -2.51
C THR A 644 16.84 -17.30 -1.91
N ILE A 645 15.98 -17.27 -0.88
CA ILE A 645 15.51 -18.47 -0.20
C ILE A 645 14.63 -19.32 -1.13
N LYS A 646 13.78 -18.68 -1.95
CA LYS A 646 12.96 -19.38 -2.95
C LYS A 646 13.80 -20.05 -4.02
N GLU A 647 14.87 -19.39 -4.48
CA GLU A 647 15.81 -20.00 -5.42
C GLU A 647 16.51 -21.21 -4.80
N ILE A 648 17.03 -21.09 -3.57
CA ILE A 648 17.65 -22.22 -2.88
C ILE A 648 16.65 -23.36 -2.70
N ALA A 649 15.40 -23.06 -2.37
CA ALA A 649 14.33 -24.05 -2.30
C ALA A 649 14.08 -24.71 -3.67
N GLU A 650 14.09 -23.95 -4.77
CA GLU A 650 13.99 -24.47 -6.14
C GLU A 650 15.17 -25.38 -6.51
N THR A 651 16.41 -25.05 -6.09
CA THR A 651 17.59 -25.91 -6.25
C THR A 651 17.48 -27.19 -5.43
N LEU A 652 17.25 -27.08 -4.11
CA LEU A 652 17.26 -28.24 -3.21
C LEU A 652 16.09 -29.19 -3.46
N ALA A 653 14.94 -28.69 -3.91
CA ALA A 653 13.79 -29.52 -4.26
C ALA A 653 14.09 -30.50 -5.42
N GLN A 654 15.06 -30.19 -6.30
CA GLN A 654 15.49 -31.09 -7.37
C GLN A 654 16.15 -32.36 -6.83
N TYR A 655 16.70 -32.30 -5.62
CA TYR A 655 17.38 -33.39 -4.93
C TYR A 655 16.49 -34.12 -3.91
N LYS A 656 15.16 -34.01 -4.06
CA LYS A 656 14.15 -34.75 -3.27
C LYS A 656 14.30 -34.64 -1.75
N ILE A 657 14.60 -33.45 -1.26
CA ILE A 657 14.54 -33.15 0.18
C ILE A 657 13.12 -33.41 0.72
N ASN A 658 13.00 -33.72 2.02
CA ASN A 658 11.68 -33.89 2.64
C ASN A 658 11.07 -32.54 3.06
N LEU A 659 11.91 -31.64 3.61
CA LEU A 659 11.48 -30.36 4.17
C LEU A 659 12.61 -29.33 4.15
N LEU A 660 12.27 -28.06 3.89
CA LEU A 660 13.15 -26.91 4.08
C LEU A 660 12.48 -25.86 4.99
N ALA A 661 13.14 -25.53 6.10
CA ALA A 661 12.69 -24.52 7.06
C ALA A 661 13.71 -23.37 7.17
N PRO A 662 13.35 -22.14 6.79
CA PRO A 662 14.27 -21.01 6.91
C PRO A 662 14.25 -20.35 8.30
N LEU A 663 15.42 -20.15 8.88
CA LEU A 663 15.65 -19.36 10.10
C LEU A 663 16.62 -18.22 9.77
N VAL A 664 16.16 -16.98 9.90
CA VAL A 664 16.97 -15.79 9.58
C VAL A 664 17.22 -14.93 10.81
N ILE A 665 18.32 -14.16 10.81
CA ILE A 665 18.61 -13.23 11.91
C ILE A 665 17.59 -12.09 11.93
N ALA A 666 17.31 -11.48 10.78
CA ALA A 666 16.39 -10.34 10.70
C ALA A 666 15.50 -10.34 9.46
N LYS A 667 14.26 -9.87 9.62
CA LYS A 667 13.33 -9.59 8.52
C LYS A 667 13.32 -8.10 8.20
N THR A 668 13.53 -7.72 6.95
CA THR A 668 13.42 -6.30 6.54
C THR A 668 11.99 -5.78 6.61
N ILE A 669 11.86 -4.50 6.91
CA ILE A 669 10.59 -3.78 6.86
C ILE A 669 10.37 -3.33 5.42
N GLY A 670 9.48 -4.03 4.70
CA GLY A 670 9.15 -3.71 3.32
C GLY A 670 8.67 -2.27 3.16
N ASN A 671 9.49 -1.45 2.49
CA ASN A 671 9.36 -0.03 2.10
C ASN A 671 10.44 0.92 2.65
N MET A 672 11.32 0.45 3.53
CA MET A 672 12.35 1.27 4.17
C MET A 672 13.78 0.96 3.68
N GLY A 673 13.93 0.50 2.43
CA GLY A 673 15.25 0.27 1.83
C GLY A 673 16.14 1.52 1.78
N ASP A 674 15.54 2.71 1.87
CA ASP A 674 16.24 4.00 1.87
C ASP A 674 16.31 4.68 3.26
N THR A 675 15.67 4.15 4.31
CA THR A 675 15.68 4.78 5.66
C THR A 675 16.57 4.05 6.68
N ALA A 676 17.02 2.83 6.39
CA ALA A 676 17.96 2.15 7.27
C ALA A 676 19.30 2.90 7.42
N SER A 677 19.62 3.83 6.51
CA SER A 677 20.77 4.73 6.59
C SER A 677 20.55 5.98 7.45
N VAL A 678 19.33 6.23 7.93
CA VAL A 678 19.00 7.45 8.73
C VAL A 678 19.13 7.18 10.24
N LEU A 679 19.10 5.91 10.66
CA LEU A 679 19.33 5.51 12.06
C LEU A 679 20.81 5.32 12.41
N SER A 680 21.73 5.53 11.45
CA SER A 680 23.15 5.77 11.75
C SER A 680 23.33 7.26 12.03
N LEU A 681 23.59 7.59 13.29
CA LEU A 681 24.05 8.92 13.73
C LEU A 681 25.34 9.27 12.98
N ASP A 682 25.23 9.99 11.86
CA ASP A 682 26.36 10.66 11.24
C ASP A 682 26.36 12.14 11.67
N THR A 683 27.28 12.45 12.57
CA THR A 683 27.67 13.82 12.94
C THR A 683 28.09 14.62 11.70
N PRO A 684 27.75 15.91 11.58
CA PRO A 684 28.13 16.71 10.42
C PRO A 684 29.65 16.91 10.39
N ARG A 685 30.30 16.50 9.29
CA ARG A 685 31.65 16.94 8.97
C ARG A 685 31.57 18.16 8.04
N GLU A 686 32.31 19.18 8.45
CA GLU A 686 32.42 20.50 7.85
C GLU A 686 33.01 20.48 6.43
N ASN A 687 32.66 21.51 5.67
CA ASN A 687 33.06 21.80 4.31
C ASN A 687 34.58 21.94 4.14
N ALA A 688 35.13 21.36 3.07
CA ALA A 688 36.36 21.83 2.42
C ALA A 688 36.24 21.66 0.89
N PRO A 689 36.81 22.57 0.08
CA PRO A 689 36.48 22.74 -1.34
C PRO A 689 37.24 21.75 -2.25
N GLU A 690 36.57 21.25 -3.29
CA GLU A 690 37.17 20.42 -4.35
C GLU A 690 37.88 21.31 -5.39
N GLU A 691 39.20 21.15 -5.48
CA GLU A 691 40.00 21.61 -6.63
C GLU A 691 39.97 20.56 -7.75
N SER A 692 39.75 21.07 -8.96
CA SER A 692 39.78 20.34 -10.23
C SER A 692 41.19 19.83 -10.56
N THR A 693 41.33 18.55 -10.91
CA THR A 693 42.47 18.10 -11.71
C THR A 693 42.03 17.11 -12.79
N ILE A 694 42.09 17.59 -14.02
CA ILE A 694 41.92 16.84 -15.26
C ILE A 694 43.14 15.95 -15.45
N GLN A 695 42.96 14.63 -15.56
CA GLN A 695 43.96 13.74 -16.15
C GLN A 695 43.33 12.91 -17.27
N GLN A 696 43.79 13.22 -18.48
CA GLN A 696 43.64 12.41 -19.69
C GLN A 696 44.28 11.04 -19.49
N ASN A 697 43.64 9.96 -19.96
CA ASN A 697 44.31 9.04 -20.88
C ASN A 697 43.41 7.95 -21.53
N ARG A 698 43.60 7.85 -22.84
CA ARG A 698 43.63 6.65 -23.71
C ARG A 698 42.31 6.01 -24.14
N ALA A 699 41.88 6.50 -25.31
CA ALA A 699 41.01 5.80 -26.26
C ALA A 699 41.55 4.41 -26.63
N THR A 700 40.75 3.37 -26.37
CA THR A 700 40.91 2.06 -27.00
C THR A 700 39.79 1.93 -28.03
N LYS A 701 40.14 1.93 -29.32
CA LYS A 701 39.22 1.70 -30.46
C LYS A 701 38.56 0.32 -30.31
N VAL A 702 37.31 0.27 -29.85
CA VAL A 702 36.46 -0.92 -29.98
C VAL A 702 35.78 -0.83 -31.34
N ARG A 703 36.06 -1.78 -32.24
CA ARG A 703 35.38 -1.94 -33.53
C ARG A 703 33.87 -2.11 -33.29
N ILE A 704 33.07 -1.18 -33.79
CA ILE A 704 31.62 -1.24 -33.79
C ILE A 704 31.20 -2.10 -34.99
N TYR A 705 30.66 -3.29 -34.72
CA TYR A 705 29.98 -4.09 -35.75
C TYR A 705 28.57 -3.55 -35.95
N THR A 706 28.16 -3.34 -37.19
CA THR A 706 26.79 -2.94 -37.54
C THR A 706 25.82 -4.11 -37.33
N VAL A 707 24.51 -3.83 -37.23
CA VAL A 707 23.47 -4.87 -37.16
C VAL A 707 23.49 -5.78 -38.42
N GLU A 708 23.96 -5.25 -39.54
CA GLU A 708 24.16 -6.01 -40.77
C GLU A 708 25.34 -7.00 -40.66
N ASP A 709 26.38 -6.67 -39.90
CA ASP A 709 27.50 -7.58 -39.63
C ASP A 709 27.11 -8.73 -38.69
N LYS A 710 26.23 -8.49 -37.71
CA LYS A 710 25.66 -9.56 -36.84
C LYS A 710 24.64 -10.44 -37.55
N ARG A 711 23.93 -9.94 -38.56
CA ARG A 711 23.00 -10.74 -39.38
C ARG A 711 23.72 -11.74 -40.30
N LYS A 712 25.00 -11.52 -40.62
CA LYS A 712 25.83 -12.47 -41.38
C LYS A 712 26.34 -13.66 -40.55
N GLN A 713 26.37 -13.56 -39.22
CA GLN A 713 26.88 -14.65 -38.35
C GLN A 713 25.82 -15.67 -37.91
N ASP A 714 24.52 -15.32 -37.87
CA ASP A 714 23.42 -16.23 -37.47
C ASP A 714 22.16 -16.05 -38.36
N ALA A 715 22.27 -16.43 -39.63
CA ALA A 715 21.21 -16.24 -40.63
C ALA A 715 19.89 -17.02 -40.37
N ASN A 716 19.88 -17.98 -39.44
CA ASN A 716 18.72 -18.84 -39.16
C ASN A 716 17.96 -18.50 -37.86
N ALA A 717 18.47 -17.60 -37.01
CA ALA A 717 17.87 -17.31 -35.70
C ALA A 717 16.46 -16.66 -35.78
N TYR A 718 16.07 -16.13 -36.96
CA TYR A 718 14.82 -15.40 -37.18
C TYR A 718 13.93 -15.99 -38.28
N LYS A 719 14.27 -17.15 -38.85
CA LYS A 719 13.40 -17.79 -39.86
C LYS A 719 12.16 -18.40 -39.21
N PRO A 720 10.97 -18.39 -39.87
CA PRO A 720 9.81 -19.16 -39.44
C PRO A 720 10.16 -20.65 -39.28
N TRP A 721 9.46 -21.36 -38.39
CA TRP A 721 9.56 -22.82 -38.33
C TRP A 721 8.83 -23.43 -39.52
N THR A 722 9.46 -24.39 -40.20
CA THR A 722 8.82 -25.18 -41.26
C THR A 722 8.25 -26.47 -40.69
N ASP A 723 7.33 -27.11 -41.42
CA ASP A 723 6.76 -28.40 -41.01
C ASP A 723 7.82 -29.51 -40.94
N GLU A 724 8.89 -29.41 -41.73
CA GLU A 724 10.07 -30.28 -41.65
C GLU A 724 10.90 -30.02 -40.39
N ASP A 725 11.09 -28.74 -40.02
CA ASP A 725 11.78 -28.39 -38.77
C ASP A 725 11.01 -28.95 -37.57
N ASP A 726 9.68 -28.86 -37.57
CA ASP A 726 8.84 -29.33 -36.47
C ASP A 726 8.89 -30.85 -36.32
N LYS A 727 8.81 -31.61 -37.42
CA LYS A 727 8.95 -33.08 -37.41
C LYS A 727 10.32 -33.50 -36.85
N LYS A 728 11.38 -32.86 -37.34
CA LYS A 728 12.75 -33.16 -36.92
C LYS A 728 13.01 -32.74 -35.48
N LEU A 729 12.38 -31.66 -35.01
CA LEU A 729 12.49 -31.18 -33.64
C LEU A 729 11.84 -32.16 -32.66
N ILE A 730 10.67 -32.70 -33.01
CA ILE A 730 9.98 -33.73 -32.22
C ILE A 730 10.78 -35.03 -32.20
N GLU A 731 11.29 -35.47 -33.35
CA GLU A 731 12.08 -36.70 -33.48
C GLU A 731 13.34 -36.66 -32.60
N LEU A 732 14.13 -35.58 -32.69
CA LEU A 732 15.35 -35.42 -31.91
C LEU A 732 15.07 -35.24 -30.41
N HIS A 733 13.97 -34.58 -30.05
CA HIS A 733 13.58 -34.44 -28.65
C HIS A 733 13.12 -35.78 -28.04
N ASN A 734 12.34 -36.57 -28.79
CA ASN A 734 11.92 -37.91 -28.38
C ASN A 734 13.10 -38.90 -28.31
N ALA A 735 14.15 -38.67 -29.10
CA ALA A 735 15.41 -39.40 -29.01
C ALA A 735 16.29 -38.97 -27.80
N GLY A 736 15.79 -38.10 -26.90
CA GLY A 736 16.45 -37.71 -25.66
C GLY A 736 17.39 -36.51 -25.77
N MET A 737 17.41 -35.81 -26.91
CA MET A 737 18.28 -34.65 -27.11
C MET A 737 17.80 -33.44 -26.29
N ASN A 738 18.72 -32.83 -25.52
CA ASN A 738 18.38 -31.71 -24.66
C ASN A 738 18.25 -30.39 -25.45
N VAL A 739 17.66 -29.38 -24.83
CA VAL A 739 17.39 -28.06 -25.47
C VAL A 739 18.66 -27.35 -25.95
N LYS A 740 19.82 -27.58 -25.31
CA LYS A 740 21.09 -26.97 -25.74
C LYS A 740 21.54 -27.57 -27.07
N ASP A 741 21.49 -28.89 -27.21
CA ASP A 741 21.92 -29.58 -28.43
C ASP A 741 20.93 -29.32 -29.59
N LEU A 742 19.63 -29.25 -29.29
CA LEU A 742 18.61 -28.82 -30.25
C LEU A 742 18.82 -27.36 -30.70
N SER A 743 19.25 -26.47 -29.80
CA SER A 743 19.57 -25.08 -30.13
C SER A 743 20.71 -24.98 -31.15
N GLU A 744 21.73 -25.82 -31.02
CA GLU A 744 22.85 -25.91 -31.95
C GLU A 744 22.44 -26.57 -33.28
N CYS A 745 21.67 -27.66 -33.22
CA CYS A 745 21.18 -28.38 -34.40
C CYS A 745 20.35 -27.50 -35.33
N PHE A 746 19.42 -26.71 -34.76
CA PHE A 746 18.54 -25.82 -35.52
C PHE A 746 19.14 -24.42 -35.77
N LYS A 747 20.34 -24.14 -35.24
CA LYS A 747 20.97 -22.80 -35.27
C LYS A 747 20.00 -21.69 -34.82
N ARG A 748 19.27 -21.97 -33.72
CA ARG A 748 18.26 -21.08 -33.11
C ARG A 748 18.53 -20.96 -31.63
N ASN A 749 18.12 -19.86 -31.00
CA ASN A 749 18.33 -19.71 -29.55
C ASN A 749 17.48 -20.72 -28.73
N LYS A 750 17.96 -21.06 -27.52
CA LYS A 750 17.30 -22.03 -26.61
C LYS A 750 15.86 -21.65 -26.28
N GLY A 751 15.55 -20.35 -26.22
CA GLY A 751 14.21 -19.85 -25.93
C GLY A 751 13.20 -20.15 -27.05
N ALA A 752 13.62 -20.02 -28.31
CA ALA A 752 12.81 -20.33 -29.48
C ALA A 752 12.51 -21.83 -29.57
N VAL A 753 13.51 -22.66 -29.28
CA VAL A 753 13.36 -24.13 -29.22
C VAL A 753 12.39 -24.54 -28.11
N ARG A 754 12.55 -24.04 -26.88
CA ARG A 754 11.61 -24.31 -25.76
C ARG A 754 10.19 -23.87 -26.08
N SER A 755 10.04 -22.68 -26.65
CA SER A 755 8.74 -22.13 -27.03
C SER A 755 8.06 -22.94 -28.13
N ARG A 756 8.83 -23.50 -29.08
CA ARG A 756 8.28 -24.32 -30.17
C ARG A 756 7.95 -25.74 -29.72
N LEU A 757 8.82 -26.41 -28.95
CA LEU A 757 8.53 -27.72 -28.37
C LEU A 757 7.22 -27.71 -27.57
N LYS A 758 7.00 -26.68 -26.74
CA LYS A 758 5.76 -26.50 -25.96
C LYS A 758 4.48 -26.31 -26.81
N LYS A 759 4.61 -26.04 -28.10
CA LYS A 759 3.48 -25.93 -29.03
C LYS A 759 3.23 -27.21 -29.83
N LEU A 760 4.22 -28.09 -29.91
CA LEU A 760 4.19 -29.32 -30.71
C LEU A 760 3.96 -30.57 -29.85
N ILE A 761 4.27 -30.47 -28.54
CA ILE A 761 4.13 -31.49 -27.49
C ILE A 761 3.34 -30.84 -26.36
#